data_AF-A0A098GIR1-F1
#
_entry.id   AF-A0A098GIR1-F1
#
_cell.length_a   1.000
_cell.length_b   1.000
_cell.length_c   1.000
_cell.angle_alpha   90.00
_cell.angle_beta   90.00
_cell.angle_gamma   90.00
#
_symmetry.space_group_name_H-M   'P 1'
#
loop_
_entity.id
_entity.type
_entity.pdbx_description
1 polymer ?
#
loop_
_entity_poly.entity_id
_entity_poly.type
_entity_poly.pdbx_seq_one_letter_code
_entity_poly.pdbx_strand_id
1 'polypeptide(L)'
;MLFLIQGDAQTVYSAFGRSGFIAYDARRNAIRIDVERTRFFGTASECMHHRSVWLSNQSSIRSYAQGNMSAGNLFLLFGHKLPLPFFKEGEEDEDVIANTNNICFAYVDQNKDLHGLILYFRKDDPTKWLIGLSKNPHLQPENVDIKVLTPFDPRPYRKLPCEIKSGAETKDEFIEAIGSPRLAKFIKYIITLNEELNPCAEIIKLFLQNAVSESNFVVNDELLAFFEQEIPKILASKELRLLLDYDLQPSPQQIQACLDPETELYKLLSAFERGDNDRQNKAQLTILLLLDRYGLNERQEAIRSDNVFVEKLSNLSNVHQDFLPILLADPFKTEVLRFLTQGDHCSELLLQLKQIEDQQIWQKIIDLAKWPWQFPQDAYRHAVITKLLLNIPDISEKNLQAIYECLGKKKISEVLKKVFDPFVLANYLAAKPAEGFDLLMHANDFFAQILPKYEGTARLTNRPLSPQLLAALAEQYVKNPGDALLASLYYCHSKDQIKAGCILNELGFLNLPAYLLNPVVVSAVNLLESCNLKPCITHVLNNESLFVALGEIHQLETETLRKASLILVSQNALNADEFRQLLEDFRTYPGLAHLVILAHKKNCSVQQIKELAFSPRLHQAASTLFDLGIEFNFNQLTPFTCQFLFVIADLIKTQKAKETLSGYLKGVLPGILRFLNKEISWDELKPYIQGQDSLLREEDEESAQHLTGLIIEQLNAFVIASHHGISSDMQMTKSKQLAKDTGRTIKLLSEKLKEKSVPEEQRRVLYEHVFAFFSSLDAHRQVAVAKVPQVIDALISCNLQGSMVSLDSLLQSPFLAGAILALDKLHLPAADLLDKEQPLQDEIAASLVKLGQVGPENVLAFKLAMQDDSKGHDFRLLLARMGRVNKQQPYLITLLHDGIVNRRTWPEFENIEKNVAGQRNKAQGYDLDESLILMNRLRALNFNDQVIEFLAKDNDKSRQFHKAVLRVETECQTIRSRLKIKAKDKWQQLSASEPEYRKGLYQALYEALINPCEPKEQKNALGEFTNKLNQAAKHITDIVEIDRDPEARIAMMVIVNILTLVFTLSIANWVHQKNTGDFLFFYRPASSEALNSLNKQILEETATEIMAAPAG
;
A
#
# COMPACT_ATOMS: atom_id res chain seq x y z
N MET A 1 25.86 19.48 37.62
CA MET A 1 25.37 20.51 36.69
C MET A 1 24.57 19.79 35.61
N LEU A 2 23.34 20.21 35.34
CA LEU A 2 22.48 19.59 34.32
C LEU A 2 22.71 20.18 32.91
N PHE A 3 22.50 19.33 31.91
CA PHE A 3 22.56 19.64 30.49
C PHE A 3 21.22 19.33 29.83
N LEU A 4 20.73 20.25 29.00
CA LEU A 4 19.52 20.10 28.20
C LEU A 4 19.87 20.13 26.71
N ILE A 5 19.68 19.00 26.04
CA ILE A 5 19.72 18.90 24.58
C ILE A 5 18.34 19.27 24.06
N GLN A 6 18.25 20.15 23.07
CA GLN A 6 16.98 20.50 22.45
C GLN A 6 17.08 20.74 20.94
N GLY A 7 15.95 20.54 20.26
CA GLY A 7 15.80 20.74 18.82
C GLY A 7 14.81 19.75 18.22
N ASP A 8 14.56 19.87 16.92
CA ASP A 8 13.74 18.88 16.22
C ASP A 8 14.46 17.52 16.07
N ALA A 9 13.71 16.46 15.77
CA ALA A 9 14.25 15.11 15.65
C ALA A 9 15.27 14.99 14.51
N GLN A 10 15.08 15.70 13.40
CA GLN A 10 16.03 15.71 12.28
C GLN A 10 17.41 16.22 12.75
N THR A 11 17.41 17.32 13.48
CA THR A 11 18.60 18.00 14.01
C THR A 11 19.26 17.18 15.11
N VAL A 12 18.51 16.75 16.12
CA VAL A 12 19.06 16.03 17.29
C VAL A 12 19.63 14.67 16.88
N TYR A 13 18.88 13.83 16.16
CA TYR A 13 19.41 12.52 15.76
C TYR A 13 20.62 12.64 14.85
N SER A 14 20.62 13.58 13.89
CA SER A 14 21.77 13.79 13.02
C SER A 14 23.00 14.28 13.80
N ALA A 15 22.81 15.15 14.79
CA ALA A 15 23.88 15.66 15.64
C ALA A 15 24.61 14.57 16.41
N PHE A 16 23.93 13.50 16.82
CA PHE A 16 24.54 12.35 17.51
C PHE A 16 24.89 11.19 16.55
N GLY A 17 24.83 11.41 15.24
CA GLY A 17 25.16 10.38 14.23
C GLY A 17 24.16 9.23 14.18
N ARG A 18 22.89 9.52 14.47
CA ARG A 18 21.76 8.59 14.60
C ARG A 18 20.69 8.82 13.52
N SER A 19 21.07 9.31 12.34
CA SER A 19 20.13 9.62 11.25
C SER A 19 19.29 8.42 10.77
N GLY A 20 19.66 7.18 11.11
CA GLY A 20 18.83 6.00 10.85
C GLY A 20 17.47 5.99 11.56
N PHE A 21 17.26 6.83 12.60
CA PHE A 21 15.98 6.98 13.29
C PHE A 21 15.08 8.07 12.68
N ILE A 22 15.52 8.73 11.60
CA ILE A 22 14.82 9.83 10.93
C ILE A 22 14.06 9.34 9.68
N ALA A 23 14.67 8.44 8.89
CA ALA A 23 14.14 7.97 7.61
C ALA A 23 13.98 6.44 7.62
N TYR A 24 12.90 5.97 8.23
CA TYR A 24 12.60 4.55 8.35
C TYR A 24 11.26 4.27 7.66
N ASP A 25 11.31 3.56 6.53
CA ASP A 25 10.12 3.15 5.77
C ASP A 25 9.41 2.00 6.50
N ALA A 26 8.65 2.36 7.54
CA ALA A 26 7.82 1.41 8.26
C ALA A 26 6.61 1.00 7.41
N ARG A 27 6.05 -0.17 7.70
CA ARG A 27 4.72 -0.54 7.20
C ARG A 27 3.69 -0.05 8.21
N ARG A 28 2.50 0.38 7.77
CA ARG A 28 1.40 0.78 8.68
C ARG A 28 1.01 -0.31 9.69
N ASN A 29 1.24 -1.58 9.37
CA ASN A 29 1.03 -2.68 10.32
C ASN A 29 2.03 -2.67 11.49
N ALA A 30 3.25 -2.16 11.31
CA ALA A 30 4.23 -2.01 12.38
C ALA A 30 3.74 -0.98 13.42
N ILE A 31 3.25 0.18 12.94
CA ILE A 31 2.61 1.19 13.80
C ILE A 31 1.45 0.57 14.59
N ARG A 32 0.57 -0.21 13.95
CA ARG A 32 -0.56 -0.87 14.64
C ARG A 32 -0.10 -1.79 15.78
N ILE A 33 0.89 -2.65 15.52
CA ILE A 33 1.45 -3.57 16.52
C ILE A 33 2.09 -2.79 17.68
N ASP A 34 2.83 -1.73 17.36
CA ASP A 34 3.55 -0.95 18.37
C ASP A 34 2.63 -0.05 19.19
N VAL A 35 1.52 0.46 18.64
CA VAL A 35 0.48 1.16 19.42
C VAL A 35 0.00 0.26 20.55
N GLU A 36 -0.38 -1.00 20.26
CA GLU A 36 -0.91 -1.91 21.28
C GLU A 36 0.12 -2.34 22.34
N ARG A 37 1.42 -2.26 22.00
CA ARG A 37 2.53 -2.57 22.91
C ARG A 37 3.04 -1.36 23.69
N THR A 38 2.66 -0.15 23.26
CA THR A 38 3.14 1.09 23.88
C THR A 38 2.51 1.24 25.26
N ARG A 39 3.36 1.39 26.28
CA ARG A 39 2.94 1.77 27.62
C ARG A 39 2.42 3.20 27.59
N PHE A 40 1.35 3.47 28.30
CA PHE A 40 0.60 4.72 28.26
C PHE A 40 0.30 5.20 29.68
N PHE A 41 0.55 6.48 29.92
CA PHE A 41 0.19 7.19 31.14
C PHE A 41 -0.92 8.20 30.83
N GLY A 42 -2.14 7.91 31.27
CA GLY A 42 -3.28 8.80 31.06
C GLY A 42 -4.61 8.08 31.21
N THR A 43 -5.69 8.84 31.06
CA THR A 43 -7.07 8.37 31.11
C THR A 43 -7.42 7.53 29.89
N ALA A 44 -8.55 6.81 29.96
CA ALA A 44 -9.07 6.07 28.79
C ALA A 44 -9.29 7.00 27.58
N SER A 45 -9.82 8.22 27.81
CA SER A 45 -10.06 9.19 26.74
C SER A 45 -8.78 9.66 26.05
N GLU A 46 -7.72 9.89 26.81
CA GLU A 46 -6.40 10.29 26.29
C GLU A 46 -5.74 9.13 25.55
N CYS A 47 -5.89 7.90 26.04
CA CYS A 47 -5.41 6.70 25.38
C CYS A 47 -6.09 6.52 24.00
N MET A 48 -7.41 6.70 23.93
CA MET A 48 -8.14 6.62 22.66
C MET A 48 -7.72 7.72 21.69
N HIS A 49 -7.48 8.95 22.17
CA HIS A 49 -6.93 10.04 21.34
C HIS A 49 -5.53 9.71 20.81
N HIS A 50 -4.64 9.20 21.66
CA HIS A 50 -3.31 8.75 21.23
C HIS A 50 -3.40 7.68 20.13
N ARG A 51 -4.28 6.68 20.32
CA ARG A 51 -4.52 5.61 19.34
C ARG A 51 -5.08 6.15 18.03
N SER A 52 -6.09 7.02 18.08
CA SER A 52 -6.73 7.54 16.88
C SER A 52 -5.75 8.34 16.02
N VAL A 53 -4.92 9.20 16.63
CA VAL A 53 -3.90 9.98 15.93
C VAL A 53 -2.85 9.05 15.27
N TRP A 54 -2.31 8.08 16.01
CA TRP A 54 -1.30 7.15 15.49
C TRP A 54 -1.82 6.23 14.37
N LEU A 55 -3.09 5.81 14.45
CA LEU A 55 -3.71 4.93 13.45
C LEU A 55 -4.29 5.69 12.25
N SER A 56 -4.39 7.02 12.33
CA SER A 56 -4.87 7.88 11.26
C SER A 56 -3.87 8.05 10.10
N ASN A 57 -4.32 8.74 9.04
CA ASN A 57 -3.46 9.17 7.93
C ASN A 57 -2.51 10.33 8.28
N GLN A 58 -2.63 10.92 9.46
CA GLN A 58 -1.77 12.05 9.88
C GLN A 58 -0.38 11.58 10.33
N SER A 59 -0.22 10.31 10.69
CA SER A 59 1.06 9.76 11.16
C SER A 59 2.03 9.50 10.01
N SER A 60 3.27 10.01 10.13
CA SER A 60 4.33 9.79 9.14
C SER A 60 4.82 8.34 9.16
N ILE A 61 4.40 7.58 8.16
CA ILE A 61 4.85 6.19 7.97
C ILE A 61 6.33 6.11 7.56
N ARG A 62 6.81 7.07 6.77
CA ARG A 62 8.17 7.10 6.20
C ARG A 62 9.26 7.47 7.21
N SER A 63 8.84 7.94 8.38
CA SER A 63 9.72 8.47 9.42
C SER A 63 9.48 7.80 10.76
N TYR A 64 8.72 6.69 10.77
CA TYR A 64 8.39 5.96 11.97
C TYR A 64 9.47 4.94 12.32
N ALA A 65 10.07 5.08 13.49
CA ALA A 65 10.92 4.07 14.10
C ALA A 65 10.26 3.54 15.39
N GLN A 66 10.50 2.25 15.68
CA GLN A 66 10.06 1.65 16.94
C GLN A 66 10.64 2.45 18.12
N GLY A 67 9.78 2.80 19.07
CA GLY A 67 10.12 3.65 20.22
C GLY A 67 9.77 5.13 20.05
N ASN A 68 9.42 5.63 18.86
CA ASN A 68 8.99 7.03 18.68
C ASN A 68 7.80 7.38 19.59
N MET A 69 6.81 6.48 19.68
CA MET A 69 5.58 6.70 20.48
C MET A 69 5.87 6.99 21.95
N SER A 70 6.90 6.33 22.52
CA SER A 70 7.24 6.35 23.94
C SER A 70 8.55 7.10 24.23
N ALA A 71 9.14 7.76 23.23
CA ALA A 71 10.52 8.27 23.27
C ALA A 71 11.59 7.20 23.59
N GLY A 72 11.25 5.91 23.44
CA GLY A 72 12.08 4.77 23.79
C GLY A 72 13.39 4.67 23.00
N ASN A 73 13.56 5.43 21.93
CA ASN A 73 14.77 5.48 21.11
C ASN A 73 15.75 6.60 21.50
N LEU A 74 15.38 7.54 22.38
CA LEU A 74 16.26 8.67 22.74
C LEU A 74 17.51 8.25 23.52
N PHE A 75 17.49 7.15 24.28
CA PHE A 75 18.69 6.69 24.98
C PHE A 75 19.80 6.27 24.00
N LEU A 76 19.44 5.93 22.75
CA LEU A 76 20.39 5.53 21.71
C LEU A 76 21.22 6.69 21.17
N LEU A 77 20.92 7.95 21.54
CA LEU A 77 21.78 9.10 21.23
C LEU A 77 23.22 8.87 21.71
N PHE A 78 23.42 8.10 22.76
CA PHE A 78 24.72 7.85 23.38
C PHE A 78 25.29 6.44 23.13
N GLY A 79 24.68 5.62 22.27
CA GLY A 79 25.17 4.25 22.00
C GLY A 79 24.24 3.38 21.14
N HIS A 80 24.73 2.24 20.62
CA HIS A 80 23.94 1.36 19.74
C HIS A 80 23.06 0.36 20.49
N LYS A 81 23.43 0.02 21.73
CA LYS A 81 22.69 -0.92 22.60
C LYS A 81 22.54 -0.37 24.02
N LEU A 82 23.60 0.26 24.54
CA LEU A 82 23.66 0.88 25.86
C LEU A 82 24.30 2.27 25.74
N PRO A 83 23.88 3.26 26.54
CA PRO A 83 24.52 4.58 26.56
C PRO A 83 25.96 4.48 27.09
N LEU A 84 26.95 4.90 26.29
CA LEU A 84 28.37 4.91 26.71
C LEU A 84 28.65 5.64 28.05
N PRO A 85 27.98 6.76 28.40
CA PRO A 85 28.17 7.43 29.69
C PRO A 85 27.81 6.57 30.92
N PHE A 86 27.09 5.46 30.72
CA PHE A 86 26.56 4.64 31.81
C PHE A 86 27.51 3.54 32.26
N PHE A 87 28.58 3.26 31.51
CA PHE A 87 29.60 2.28 31.89
C PHE A 87 30.41 2.77 33.10
N LYS A 88 30.69 1.89 34.05
CA LYS A 88 31.75 2.05 35.05
C LYS A 88 33.06 1.43 34.51
N GLU A 89 34.19 1.82 35.08
CA GLU A 89 35.49 1.36 34.61
C GLU A 89 35.63 -0.16 34.79
N GLY A 90 35.94 -0.88 33.71
CA GLY A 90 36.10 -2.34 33.71
C GLY A 90 34.80 -3.15 33.74
N GLU A 91 33.64 -2.51 33.59
CA GLU A 91 32.32 -3.16 33.62
C GLU A 91 31.94 -3.76 32.25
N GLU A 92 31.33 -4.95 32.24
CA GLU A 92 30.82 -5.58 31.00
C GLU A 92 29.36 -5.18 30.71
N ASP A 93 28.89 -5.40 29.47
CA ASP A 93 27.52 -5.05 29.04
C ASP A 93 26.45 -5.68 29.94
N GLU A 94 26.67 -6.92 30.42
CA GLU A 94 25.72 -7.67 31.25
C GLU A 94 25.49 -6.99 32.62
N ASP A 95 26.56 -6.49 33.23
CA ASP A 95 26.52 -5.76 34.50
C ASP A 95 25.74 -4.44 34.35
N VAL A 96 25.96 -3.71 33.25
CA VAL A 96 25.23 -2.47 32.96
C VAL A 96 23.74 -2.76 32.76
N ILE A 97 23.39 -3.81 32.01
CA ILE A 97 21.99 -4.20 31.79
C ILE A 97 21.31 -4.57 33.11
N ALA A 98 21.96 -5.37 33.95
CA ALA A 98 21.41 -5.78 35.24
C ALA A 98 21.16 -4.59 36.18
N ASN A 99 21.98 -3.53 36.07
CA ASN A 99 21.90 -2.35 36.92
C ASN A 99 21.14 -1.17 36.31
N THR A 100 20.68 -1.25 35.06
CA THR A 100 19.94 -0.16 34.40
C THR A 100 18.44 -0.41 34.36
N ASN A 101 17.69 0.67 34.54
CA ASN A 101 16.26 0.71 34.30
C ASN A 101 15.98 1.54 33.05
N ASN A 102 15.14 0.99 32.18
CA ASN A 102 14.59 1.68 31.01
C ASN A 102 13.07 1.70 31.10
N ILE A 103 12.49 2.89 31.23
CA ILE A 103 11.07 3.10 31.36
C ILE A 103 10.65 4.10 30.30
N CYS A 104 9.93 3.63 29.27
CA CYS A 104 9.43 4.48 28.21
C CYS A 104 7.91 4.35 28.11
N PHE A 105 7.20 5.46 27.98
CA PHE A 105 5.76 5.47 27.82
C PHE A 105 5.28 6.71 27.06
N ALA A 106 4.07 6.62 26.53
CA ALA A 106 3.37 7.71 25.87
C ALA A 106 2.37 8.39 26.82
N TYR A 107 2.04 9.64 26.53
CA TYR A 107 0.93 10.35 27.16
C TYR A 107 0.39 11.44 26.22
N VAL A 108 -0.70 12.08 26.63
CA VAL A 108 -1.30 13.23 25.93
C VAL A 108 -1.29 14.41 26.89
N ASP A 109 -0.89 15.59 26.42
CA ASP A 109 -0.86 16.79 27.25
C ASP A 109 -2.21 17.54 27.28
N GLN A 110 -2.26 18.65 28.02
CA GLN A 110 -3.48 19.46 28.14
C GLN A 110 -3.95 20.08 26.82
N ASN A 111 -3.04 20.26 25.85
CA ASN A 111 -3.33 20.79 24.52
C ASN A 111 -3.70 19.69 23.52
N LYS A 112 -3.82 18.44 23.98
CA LYS A 112 -4.06 17.24 23.16
C LYS A 112 -2.90 16.91 22.21
N ASP A 113 -1.71 17.43 22.47
CA ASP A 113 -0.48 17.02 21.78
C ASP A 113 -0.05 15.64 22.28
N LEU A 114 0.52 14.83 21.38
CA LEU A 114 1.05 13.51 21.72
C LEU A 114 2.48 13.64 22.23
N HIS A 115 2.80 12.94 23.32
CA HIS A 115 4.14 12.94 23.88
C HIS A 115 4.63 11.52 24.15
N GLY A 116 5.94 11.35 24.06
CA GLY A 116 6.68 10.19 24.55
C GLY A 116 7.67 10.63 25.62
N LEU A 117 7.83 9.83 26.67
CA LEU A 117 8.76 10.08 27.77
C LEU A 117 9.59 8.83 28.07
N ILE A 118 10.90 9.01 28.21
CA ILE A 118 11.82 7.97 28.65
C ILE A 118 12.55 8.39 29.94
N LEU A 119 12.61 7.47 30.90
CA LEU A 119 13.47 7.50 32.07
C LEU A 119 14.49 6.37 31.93
N TYR A 120 15.77 6.72 31.81
CA TYR A 120 16.84 5.73 31.70
C TYR A 120 17.92 6.03 32.75
N PHE A 121 18.12 5.14 33.72
CA PHE A 121 18.95 5.39 34.89
C PHE A 121 19.57 4.12 35.48
N ARG A 122 20.64 4.28 36.25
CA ARG A 122 21.25 3.18 37.01
C ARG A 122 20.68 3.07 38.43
N LYS A 123 20.41 1.85 38.89
CA LYS A 123 19.96 1.55 40.26
C LYS A 123 21.09 1.70 41.28
N ASP A 124 22.32 1.37 40.87
CA ASP A 124 23.53 1.34 41.68
C ASP A 124 24.38 2.62 41.58
N ASP A 125 23.95 3.59 40.77
CA ASP A 125 24.60 4.89 40.62
C ASP A 125 23.56 5.97 40.24
N PRO A 126 23.00 6.68 41.22
CA PRO A 126 21.92 7.64 40.99
C PRO A 126 22.40 8.91 40.27
N THR A 127 23.71 9.06 40.02
CA THR A 127 24.28 10.15 39.20
C THR A 127 24.24 9.86 37.70
N LYS A 128 23.99 8.61 37.29
CA LYS A 128 23.96 8.18 35.89
C LYS A 128 22.52 7.99 35.41
N TRP A 129 21.97 9.04 34.81
CA TRP A 129 20.61 9.04 34.27
C TRP A 129 20.44 9.95 33.06
N LEU A 130 19.35 9.74 32.31
CA LEU A 130 18.84 10.67 31.30
C LEU A 130 17.31 10.60 31.30
N ILE A 131 16.68 11.75 31.07
CA ILE A 131 15.23 11.85 30.87
C ILE A 131 15.01 12.46 29.49
N GLY A 132 14.31 11.75 28.63
CA GLY A 132 14.01 12.17 27.27
C GLY A 132 12.53 12.44 27.07
N LEU A 133 12.23 13.45 26.27
CA LEU A 133 10.89 13.87 25.87
C LEU A 133 10.84 14.01 24.35
N SER A 134 9.79 13.47 23.73
CA SER A 134 9.45 13.72 22.33
C SER A 134 8.03 14.25 22.22
N LYS A 135 7.86 15.44 21.65
CA LYS A 135 6.55 16.04 21.38
C LYS A 135 6.15 15.86 19.92
N ASN A 136 4.89 15.52 19.70
CA ASN A 136 4.28 15.20 18.42
C ASN A 136 5.06 14.15 17.59
N PRO A 137 5.45 13.00 18.18
CA PRO A 137 6.30 12.00 17.53
C PRO A 137 5.68 11.30 16.30
N HIS A 138 4.40 11.58 16.02
CA HIS A 138 3.67 11.09 14.86
C HIS A 138 3.93 11.93 13.59
N LEU A 139 4.50 13.13 13.71
CA LEU A 139 4.78 14.03 12.59
C LEU A 139 6.10 13.70 11.88
N GLN A 140 6.42 14.47 10.84
CA GLN A 140 7.73 14.40 10.17
C GLN A 140 8.85 14.86 11.13
N PRO A 141 10.09 14.35 11.00
CA PRO A 141 11.17 14.60 11.94
C PRO A 141 11.47 16.08 12.22
N GLU A 142 11.26 16.97 11.25
CA GLU A 142 11.45 18.42 11.40
C GLU A 142 10.37 19.08 12.29
N ASN A 143 9.26 18.38 12.54
CA ASN A 143 8.13 18.81 13.35
C ASN A 143 8.01 18.03 14.68
N VAL A 144 8.97 17.13 14.97
CA VAL A 144 9.03 16.39 16.24
C VAL A 144 10.01 17.11 17.15
N ASP A 145 9.54 17.76 18.20
CA ASP A 145 10.41 18.44 19.17
C ASP A 145 11.00 17.42 20.16
N ILE A 146 12.32 17.40 20.28
CA ILE A 146 13.07 16.52 21.18
C ILE A 146 13.76 17.34 22.26
N LYS A 147 13.59 16.91 23.50
CA LYS A 147 14.33 17.42 24.65
C LYS A 147 14.93 16.29 25.47
N VAL A 148 16.20 16.39 25.84
CA VAL A 148 16.88 15.39 26.68
C VAL A 148 17.63 16.08 27.81
N LEU A 149 17.25 15.78 29.05
CA LEU A 149 17.89 16.27 30.27
C LEU A 149 18.83 15.19 30.84
N THR A 150 20.05 15.58 31.19
CA THR A 150 21.07 14.65 31.70
C THR A 150 22.11 15.34 32.58
N PRO A 151 22.76 14.66 33.55
CA PRO A 151 23.77 15.25 34.44
C PRO A 151 25.21 15.16 33.92
N PHE A 152 25.47 14.45 32.81
CA PHE A 152 26.79 14.39 32.18
C PHE A 152 26.87 15.29 30.94
N ASP A 153 28.07 15.78 30.60
CA ASP A 153 28.24 16.63 29.41
C ASP A 153 28.03 15.80 28.12
N PRO A 154 27.01 16.12 27.29
CA PRO A 154 26.73 15.36 26.08
C PRO A 154 27.61 15.77 24.88
N ARG A 155 28.36 16.88 24.96
CA ARG A 155 29.17 17.43 23.85
C ARG A 155 30.22 16.45 23.28
N PRO A 156 30.89 15.59 24.06
CA PRO A 156 31.85 14.61 23.51
C PRO A 156 31.21 13.56 22.59
N TYR A 157 29.91 13.31 22.72
CA TYR A 157 29.18 12.30 21.94
C TYR A 157 28.54 12.88 20.66
N ARG A 158 28.62 14.20 20.50
CA ARG A 158 28.01 14.94 19.39
C ARG A 158 28.98 15.03 18.20
N LYS A 159 28.50 14.70 17.01
CA LYS A 159 29.21 14.77 15.72
C LYS A 159 28.92 16.03 14.91
N LEU A 160 27.70 16.59 14.98
CA LEU A 160 27.31 17.84 14.31
C LEU A 160 26.72 18.84 15.32
N PRO A 161 26.71 20.16 15.04
CA PRO A 161 26.12 21.14 15.95
C PRO A 161 24.66 20.85 16.29
N CYS A 162 24.31 20.94 17.56
CA CYS A 162 22.94 20.97 18.09
C CYS A 162 22.89 21.86 19.34
N GLU A 163 21.70 22.31 19.71
CA GLU A 163 21.54 23.15 20.88
C GLU A 163 21.70 22.33 22.17
N ILE A 164 22.67 22.72 23.01
CA ILE A 164 22.94 22.13 24.31
C ILE A 164 23.07 23.27 25.31
N LYS A 165 22.06 23.43 26.16
CA LYS A 165 22.07 24.37 27.28
C LYS A 165 22.64 23.70 28.52
N SER A 166 23.22 24.49 29.40
CA SER A 166 23.75 24.03 30.69
C SER A 166 23.55 25.13 31.72
N GLY A 167 23.03 24.81 32.91
CA GLY A 167 22.78 25.79 33.97
C GLY A 167 21.56 25.45 34.82
N ALA A 168 21.31 26.22 35.88
CA ALA A 168 20.24 25.96 36.85
C ALA A 168 18.84 25.94 36.23
N GLU A 169 18.60 26.77 35.20
CA GLU A 169 17.29 26.91 34.53
C GLU A 169 16.93 25.71 33.63
N THR A 170 17.91 24.88 33.25
CA THR A 170 17.68 23.75 32.31
C THR A 170 16.68 22.72 32.85
N LYS A 171 16.65 22.52 34.17
CA LYS A 171 15.68 21.63 34.83
C LYS A 171 14.25 22.17 34.67
N ASP A 172 14.05 23.45 34.96
CA ASP A 172 12.72 24.07 34.91
C ASP A 172 12.22 24.17 33.47
N GLU A 173 13.09 24.50 32.51
CA GLU A 173 12.77 24.52 31.08
C GLU A 173 12.33 23.13 30.56
N PHE A 174 13.01 22.05 31.00
CA PHE A 174 12.60 20.70 30.66
C PHE A 174 11.24 20.35 31.27
N ILE A 175 11.02 20.69 32.55
CA ILE A 175 9.78 20.37 33.24
C ILE A 175 8.58 21.11 32.63
N GLU A 176 8.75 22.36 32.21
CA GLU A 176 7.71 23.13 31.51
C GLU A 176 7.31 22.45 30.19
N ALA A 177 8.29 21.90 29.46
CA ALA A 177 8.04 21.24 28.17
C ALA A 177 7.19 19.96 28.26
N ILE A 178 7.11 19.32 29.43
CA ILE A 178 6.33 18.10 29.64
C ILE A 178 4.83 18.34 29.35
N GLY A 179 4.30 19.54 29.59
CA GLY A 179 2.89 19.87 29.26
C GLY A 179 1.81 19.12 30.07
N SER A 180 2.21 18.16 30.91
CA SER A 180 1.34 17.43 31.84
C SER A 180 1.70 17.82 33.28
N PRO A 181 0.81 18.52 34.02
CA PRO A 181 1.10 18.95 35.40
C PRO A 181 1.46 17.79 36.33
N ARG A 182 0.81 16.64 36.16
CA ARG A 182 1.04 15.42 36.96
C ARG A 182 2.45 14.88 36.75
N LEU A 183 2.84 14.71 35.49
CA LEU A 183 4.19 14.23 35.15
C LEU A 183 5.25 15.27 35.49
N ALA A 184 5.00 16.56 35.24
CA ALA A 184 5.91 17.64 35.63
C ALA A 184 6.18 17.64 37.14
N LYS A 185 5.13 17.45 37.96
CA LYS A 185 5.25 17.29 39.41
C LYS A 185 6.05 16.03 39.76
N PHE A 186 5.79 14.90 39.11
CA PHE A 186 6.56 13.67 39.33
C PHE A 186 8.04 13.83 39.00
N ILE A 187 8.39 14.41 37.85
CA ILE A 187 9.78 14.67 37.45
C ILE A 187 10.49 15.58 38.47
N LYS A 188 9.79 16.59 39.02
CA LYS A 188 10.32 17.44 40.10
C LYS A 188 10.70 16.64 41.36
N TYR A 189 9.91 15.62 41.72
CA TYR A 189 10.15 14.80 42.91
C TYR A 189 11.23 13.74 42.73
N ILE A 190 11.40 13.19 41.52
CA ILE A 190 12.42 12.15 41.28
C ILE A 190 13.82 12.74 41.05
N ILE A 191 13.96 14.00 40.62
CA ILE A 191 15.27 14.66 40.54
C ILE A 191 15.56 15.37 41.87
N THR A 192 16.49 14.83 42.65
CA THR A 192 16.84 15.34 43.99
C THR A 192 17.51 16.72 43.93
N LEU A 193 17.73 17.33 45.10
CA LEU A 193 18.47 18.58 45.23
C LEU A 193 19.93 18.47 44.77
N ASN A 194 20.51 17.26 44.82
CA ASN A 194 21.86 16.98 44.37
C ASN A 194 21.93 16.65 42.87
N GLU A 195 20.84 16.85 42.12
CA GLU A 195 20.73 16.50 40.69
C GLU A 195 20.88 14.99 40.41
N GLU A 196 20.66 14.15 41.43
CA GLU A 196 20.60 12.70 41.33
C GLU A 196 19.17 12.24 41.03
N LEU A 197 19.01 11.08 40.39
CA LEU A 197 17.69 10.48 40.20
C LEU A 197 17.35 9.55 41.37
N ASN A 198 16.15 9.70 41.91
CA ASN A 198 15.62 8.81 42.93
C ASN A 198 15.47 7.39 42.33
N PRO A 199 16.11 6.36 42.89
CA PRO A 199 16.04 4.99 42.36
C PRO A 199 14.62 4.43 42.35
N CYS A 200 13.72 5.01 43.15
CA CYS A 200 12.31 4.62 43.24
C CYS A 200 11.44 5.22 42.13
N ALA A 201 12.04 5.96 41.19
CA ALA A 201 11.35 6.46 39.99
C ALA A 201 10.70 5.32 39.18
N GLU A 202 11.18 4.08 39.33
CA GLU A 202 10.60 2.90 38.67
C GLU A 202 9.15 2.61 39.04
N ILE A 203 8.68 3.09 40.20
CA ILE A 203 7.30 2.90 40.68
C ILE A 203 6.26 3.41 39.68
N ILE A 204 6.62 4.37 38.81
CA ILE A 204 5.70 4.83 37.75
C ILE A 204 5.20 3.69 36.86
N LYS A 205 5.96 2.58 36.70
CA LYS A 205 5.53 1.40 35.93
C LYS A 205 4.18 0.84 36.39
N LEU A 206 3.86 0.95 37.68
CA LEU A 206 2.58 0.49 38.25
C LEU A 206 1.39 1.34 37.81
N PHE A 207 1.65 2.53 37.26
CA PHE A 207 0.63 3.46 36.76
C PHE A 207 0.52 3.46 35.23
N LEU A 208 1.25 2.56 34.56
CA LEU A 208 1.27 2.45 33.10
C LEU A 208 0.42 1.27 32.62
N GLN A 209 -0.42 1.53 31.62
CA GLN A 209 -1.20 0.50 30.92
C GLN A 209 -0.75 0.40 29.48
N ASN A 210 -0.98 -0.73 28.81
CA ASN A 210 -0.78 -0.78 27.36
C ASN A 210 -1.86 0.06 26.66
N ALA A 211 -1.50 0.77 25.59
CA ALA A 211 -2.46 1.52 24.79
C ALA A 211 -3.30 0.60 23.91
N VAL A 212 -4.14 -0.24 24.52
CA VAL A 212 -5.06 -1.21 23.89
C VAL A 212 -6.43 -0.58 23.58
N SER A 213 -7.34 -1.33 22.96
CA SER A 213 -8.71 -0.87 22.70
C SER A 213 -9.48 -0.54 23.99
N GLU A 214 -10.52 0.28 23.88
CA GLU A 214 -11.35 0.72 25.02
C GLU A 214 -11.85 -0.43 25.89
N SER A 215 -12.31 -1.53 25.29
CA SER A 215 -12.78 -2.73 26.00
C SER A 215 -11.72 -3.41 26.87
N ASN A 216 -10.43 -3.15 26.62
CA ASN A 216 -9.30 -3.79 27.28
C ASN A 216 -8.47 -2.80 28.13
N PHE A 217 -8.82 -1.50 28.12
CA PHE A 217 -8.15 -0.48 28.92
C PHE A 217 -8.90 -0.31 30.24
N VAL A 218 -8.20 -0.42 31.38
CA VAL A 218 -8.83 -0.30 32.69
C VAL A 218 -8.98 1.17 33.05
N VAL A 219 -10.21 1.61 33.32
CA VAL A 219 -10.50 2.98 33.79
C VAL A 219 -9.75 3.23 35.11
N ASN A 220 -8.95 4.29 35.16
CA ASN A 220 -8.00 4.56 36.24
C ASN A 220 -7.95 6.04 36.66
N ASP A 221 -9.00 6.82 36.40
CA ASP A 221 -9.05 8.26 36.69
C ASP A 221 -8.77 8.58 38.17
N GLU A 222 -9.35 7.80 39.08
CA GLU A 222 -9.13 7.93 40.52
C GLU A 222 -7.67 7.65 40.91
N LEU A 223 -7.05 6.64 40.28
CA LEU A 223 -5.65 6.31 40.50
C LEU A 223 -4.72 7.44 40.03
N LEU A 224 -5.01 8.05 38.89
CA LEU A 224 -4.22 9.17 38.36
C LEU A 224 -4.39 10.45 39.19
N ALA A 225 -5.60 10.72 39.68
CA ALA A 225 -5.85 11.82 40.62
C ALA A 225 -5.09 11.60 41.94
N PHE A 226 -5.12 10.36 42.46
CA PHE A 226 -4.38 9.97 43.64
C PHE A 226 -2.85 10.08 43.41
N PHE A 227 -2.35 9.63 42.26
CA PHE A 227 -0.95 9.76 41.87
C PHE A 227 -0.48 11.22 41.97
N GLU A 228 -1.26 12.17 41.46
CA GLU A 228 -0.93 13.59 41.51
C GLU A 228 -0.83 14.15 42.94
N GLN A 229 -1.70 13.69 43.84
CA GLN A 229 -1.79 14.20 45.21
C GLN A 229 -0.69 13.61 46.12
N GLU A 230 -0.35 12.34 45.94
CA GLU A 230 0.40 11.55 46.92
C GLU A 230 1.80 11.09 46.45
N ILE A 231 2.40 11.77 45.45
CA ILE A 231 3.74 11.44 44.90
C ILE A 231 4.80 11.16 45.98
N PRO A 232 4.97 11.98 47.04
CA PRO A 232 5.97 11.69 48.07
C PRO A 232 5.71 10.36 48.80
N LYS A 233 4.45 10.04 49.09
CA LYS A 233 4.08 8.76 49.74
C LYS A 233 4.31 7.59 48.79
N ILE A 234 3.93 7.74 47.52
CA ILE A 234 4.15 6.73 46.47
C ILE A 234 5.64 6.40 46.35
N LEU A 235 6.50 7.42 46.24
CA LEU A 235 7.94 7.23 46.12
C LEU A 235 8.56 6.62 47.39
N ALA A 236 7.98 6.84 48.57
CA ALA A 236 8.48 6.33 49.86
C ALA A 236 7.99 4.90 50.20
N SER A 237 6.95 4.40 49.53
CA SER A 237 6.35 3.10 49.84
C SER A 237 7.31 1.93 49.64
N LYS A 238 7.41 1.06 50.65
CA LYS A 238 8.20 -0.17 50.58
C LYS A 238 7.38 -1.30 49.95
N GLU A 239 6.06 -1.26 50.14
CA GLU A 239 5.08 -2.23 49.69
C GLU A 239 4.98 -2.20 48.16
N LEU A 240 4.85 -1.01 47.56
CA LEU A 240 4.86 -0.88 46.10
C LEU A 240 6.20 -1.31 45.48
N ARG A 241 7.32 -1.03 46.15
CA ARG A 241 8.65 -1.48 45.70
C ARG A 241 8.78 -3.00 45.77
N LEU A 242 8.26 -3.63 46.83
CA LEU A 242 8.24 -5.08 46.95
C LEU A 242 7.51 -5.72 45.78
N LEU A 243 6.36 -5.18 45.37
CA LEU A 243 5.62 -5.70 44.20
C LEU A 243 6.39 -5.49 42.89
N LEU A 244 7.05 -4.34 42.76
CA LEU A 244 7.85 -4.00 41.59
C LEU A 244 9.09 -4.88 41.42
N ASP A 245 9.78 -5.22 42.52
CA ASP A 245 10.96 -6.10 42.54
C ASP A 245 10.66 -7.49 41.94
N TYR A 246 9.40 -7.95 42.02
CA TYR A 246 8.94 -9.22 41.46
C TYR A 246 8.15 -9.09 40.14
N ASP A 247 8.10 -7.88 39.55
CA ASP A 247 7.36 -7.53 38.34
C ASP A 247 5.87 -7.94 38.43
N LEU A 248 5.24 -7.58 39.54
CA LEU A 248 3.81 -7.82 39.79
C LEU A 248 2.99 -6.59 39.37
N GLN A 249 1.82 -6.83 38.79
CA GLN A 249 0.90 -5.80 38.30
C GLN A 249 -0.37 -5.79 39.17
N PRO A 250 -0.39 -5.03 40.29
CA PRO A 250 -1.56 -4.85 41.14
C PRO A 250 -2.69 -4.11 40.40
N SER A 251 -3.93 -4.29 40.84
CA SER A 251 -5.05 -3.48 40.33
C SER A 251 -4.97 -2.03 40.84
N PRO A 252 -5.66 -1.06 40.21
CA PRO A 252 -5.69 0.32 40.68
C PRO A 252 -6.08 0.47 42.17
N GLN A 253 -7.06 -0.30 42.63
CA GLN A 253 -7.49 -0.30 44.04
C GLN A 253 -6.40 -0.87 44.96
N GLN A 254 -5.67 -1.88 44.51
CA GLN A 254 -4.57 -2.48 45.28
C GLN A 254 -3.39 -1.54 45.41
N ILE A 255 -3.09 -0.74 44.38
CA ILE A 255 -2.04 0.29 44.45
C ILE A 255 -2.36 1.32 45.53
N GLN A 256 -3.62 1.76 45.61
CA GLN A 256 -4.07 2.68 46.66
C GLN A 256 -4.01 2.03 48.04
N ALA A 257 -4.47 0.77 48.17
CA ALA A 257 -4.42 0.04 49.43
C ALA A 257 -2.97 -0.18 49.93
N CYS A 258 -2.00 -0.40 49.04
CA CYS A 258 -0.57 -0.49 49.39
C CYS A 258 0.01 0.81 50.01
N LEU A 259 -0.75 1.90 50.05
CA LEU A 259 -0.33 3.20 50.58
C LEU A 259 -1.15 3.65 51.79
N ASP A 260 -2.15 2.87 52.17
CA ASP A 260 -3.01 3.13 53.32
C ASP A 260 -2.71 2.11 54.44
N PRO A 261 -2.05 2.55 55.53
CA PRO A 261 -1.70 1.69 56.66
C PRO A 261 -2.88 0.98 57.34
N GLU A 262 -4.09 1.50 57.18
CA GLU A 262 -5.28 0.92 57.79
C GLU A 262 -5.78 -0.32 57.03
N THR A 263 -5.40 -0.47 55.77
CA THR A 263 -5.83 -1.59 54.93
C THR A 263 -5.12 -2.89 55.29
N GLU A 264 -5.83 -4.01 55.13
CA GLU A 264 -5.25 -5.34 55.36
C GLU A 264 -4.15 -5.67 54.34
N LEU A 265 -4.28 -5.23 53.08
CA LEU A 265 -3.24 -5.44 52.08
C LEU A 265 -1.91 -4.81 52.49
N TYR A 266 -1.92 -3.58 52.99
CA TYR A 266 -0.73 -2.92 53.51
C TYR A 266 -0.09 -3.73 54.63
N LYS A 267 -0.87 -4.11 55.66
CA LYS A 267 -0.36 -4.88 56.80
C LYS A 267 0.26 -6.20 56.37
N LEU A 268 -0.38 -6.91 55.44
CA LEU A 268 0.10 -8.19 54.91
C LEU A 268 1.40 -8.05 54.10
N LEU A 269 1.53 -6.98 53.29
CA LEU A 269 2.75 -6.72 52.53
C LEU A 269 3.89 -6.22 53.42
N SER A 270 3.61 -5.36 54.40
CA SER A 270 4.63 -4.88 55.35
C SER A 270 5.16 -6.00 56.25
N ALA A 271 4.34 -7.03 56.55
CA ALA A 271 4.73 -8.21 57.29
C ALA A 271 5.39 -9.31 56.42
N PHE A 272 5.51 -9.11 55.11
CA PHE A 272 6.08 -10.11 54.20
C PHE A 272 7.60 -10.20 54.35
N GLU A 273 8.09 -11.35 54.82
CA GLU A 273 9.52 -11.66 54.91
C GLU A 273 9.99 -12.34 53.61
N ARG A 274 11.05 -11.79 52.99
CA ARG A 274 11.66 -12.38 51.79
C ARG A 274 12.43 -13.65 52.17
N GLY A 275 12.06 -14.78 51.59
CA GLY A 275 12.87 -16.00 51.65
C GLY A 275 13.98 -16.02 50.59
N ASP A 276 14.83 -17.03 50.61
CA ASP A 276 15.95 -17.17 49.66
C ASP A 276 15.52 -17.57 48.23
N ASN A 277 14.25 -17.95 48.04
CA ASN A 277 13.73 -18.43 46.76
C ASN A 277 12.80 -17.41 46.11
N ASP A 278 13.34 -16.64 45.15
CA ASP A 278 12.59 -15.60 44.42
C ASP A 278 11.34 -16.11 43.71
N ARG A 279 11.38 -17.34 43.17
CA ARG A 279 10.22 -17.96 42.52
C ARG A 279 9.08 -18.18 43.53
N GLN A 280 9.43 -18.64 44.72
CA GLN A 280 8.48 -18.86 45.80
C GLN A 280 7.95 -17.54 46.37
N ASN A 281 8.81 -16.54 46.54
CA ASN A 281 8.40 -15.19 46.97
C ASN A 281 7.41 -14.58 45.97
N LYS A 282 7.70 -14.68 44.67
CA LYS A 282 6.79 -14.22 43.60
C LYS A 282 5.44 -14.95 43.63
N ALA A 283 5.44 -16.27 43.82
CA ALA A 283 4.21 -17.06 43.94
C ALA A 283 3.38 -16.63 45.15
N GLN A 284 4.02 -16.47 46.32
CA GLN A 284 3.39 -16.01 47.55
C GLN A 284 2.74 -14.62 47.39
N LEU A 285 3.46 -13.66 46.82
CA LEU A 285 2.94 -12.32 46.56
C LEU A 285 1.83 -12.31 45.50
N THR A 286 1.92 -13.17 44.49
CA THR A 286 0.86 -13.34 43.47
C THR A 286 -0.44 -13.83 44.10
N ILE A 287 -0.37 -14.85 44.97
CA ILE A 287 -1.54 -15.35 45.68
C ILE A 287 -2.06 -14.35 46.71
N LEU A 288 -1.18 -13.59 47.36
CA LEU A 288 -1.57 -12.52 48.26
C LEU A 288 -2.43 -11.48 47.53
N LEU A 289 -1.97 -10.97 46.38
CA LEU A 289 -2.72 -10.03 45.54
C LEU A 289 -3.99 -10.65 44.97
N LEU A 290 -3.98 -11.95 44.64
CA LEU A 290 -5.18 -12.64 44.15
C LEU A 290 -6.27 -12.66 45.22
N LEU A 291 -5.94 -13.11 46.44
CA LEU A 291 -6.90 -13.20 47.54
C LEU A 291 -7.44 -11.83 47.93
N ASP A 292 -6.58 -10.82 47.98
CA ASP A 292 -6.98 -9.45 48.26
C ASP A 292 -7.97 -8.89 47.22
N ARG A 293 -7.69 -9.12 45.92
CA ARG A 293 -8.57 -8.68 44.81
C ARG A 293 -10.00 -9.21 44.96
N TYR A 294 -10.17 -10.40 45.52
CA TYR A 294 -11.47 -11.04 45.73
C TYR A 294 -12.00 -10.90 47.15
N GLY A 295 -11.34 -10.10 48.00
CA GLY A 295 -11.78 -9.83 49.38
C GLY A 295 -11.64 -11.03 50.32
N LEU A 296 -10.69 -11.93 50.08
CA LEU A 296 -10.45 -13.17 50.83
C LEU A 296 -9.22 -13.08 51.75
N ASN A 297 -8.96 -11.90 52.31
CA ASN A 297 -7.75 -11.66 53.11
C ASN A 297 -7.71 -12.48 54.41
N GLU A 298 -8.86 -12.85 54.97
CA GLU A 298 -8.96 -13.75 56.12
C GLU A 298 -8.48 -15.18 55.82
N ARG A 299 -8.38 -15.56 54.53
CA ARG A 299 -7.94 -16.88 54.07
C ARG A 299 -6.43 -16.97 53.84
N GLN A 300 -5.70 -15.86 53.94
CA GLN A 300 -4.27 -15.76 53.60
C GLN A 300 -3.43 -16.81 54.34
N GLU A 301 -3.55 -16.90 55.67
CA GLU A 301 -2.76 -17.82 56.49
C GLU A 301 -3.01 -19.30 56.13
N ALA A 302 -4.29 -19.68 55.95
CA ALA A 302 -4.68 -21.05 55.65
C ALA A 302 -4.20 -21.55 54.28
N ILE A 303 -4.02 -20.64 53.33
CA ILE A 303 -3.58 -20.95 51.96
C ILE A 303 -2.06 -20.82 51.84
N ARG A 304 -1.49 -19.74 52.39
CA ARG A 304 -0.08 -19.39 52.19
C ARG A 304 0.91 -20.18 53.05
N SER A 305 0.43 -20.84 54.11
CA SER A 305 1.23 -21.76 54.94
C SER A 305 1.75 -22.99 54.18
N ASP A 306 1.15 -23.33 53.03
CA ASP A 306 1.56 -24.45 52.17
C ASP A 306 2.26 -23.93 50.89
N ASN A 307 3.59 -23.89 50.94
CA ASN A 307 4.41 -23.35 49.86
C ASN A 307 4.25 -24.12 48.53
N VAL A 308 4.07 -25.44 48.59
CA VAL A 308 3.90 -26.28 47.39
C VAL A 308 2.55 -25.98 46.75
N PHE A 309 1.51 -25.84 47.57
CA PHE A 309 0.18 -25.45 47.09
C PHE A 309 0.18 -24.06 46.46
N VAL A 310 0.82 -23.06 47.10
CA VAL A 310 0.93 -21.70 46.58
C VAL A 310 1.63 -21.64 45.23
N GLU A 311 2.74 -22.35 45.06
CA GLU A 311 3.45 -22.37 43.78
C GLU A 311 2.56 -22.92 42.67
N LYS A 312 1.87 -24.04 42.91
CA LYS A 312 0.95 -24.63 41.95
C LYS A 312 -0.25 -23.73 41.66
N LEU A 313 -0.81 -23.09 42.70
CA LEU A 313 -1.94 -22.17 42.59
C LEU A 313 -1.57 -20.92 41.77
N SER A 314 -0.35 -20.40 41.93
CA SER A 314 0.13 -19.23 41.18
C SER A 314 0.24 -19.48 39.68
N ASN A 315 0.51 -20.73 39.27
CA ASN A 315 0.50 -21.10 37.85
C ASN A 315 -0.93 -21.24 37.31
N LEU A 316 -1.88 -21.63 38.15
CA LEU A 316 -3.30 -21.81 37.78
C LEU A 316 -4.07 -20.49 37.69
N SER A 317 -3.67 -19.46 38.44
CA SER A 317 -4.36 -18.17 38.49
C SER A 317 -4.44 -17.45 37.15
N ASN A 318 -3.58 -17.78 36.19
CA ASN A 318 -3.66 -17.22 34.84
C ASN A 318 -4.70 -17.90 33.95
N VAL A 319 -5.10 -19.15 34.25
CA VAL A 319 -5.97 -19.97 33.40
C VAL A 319 -7.43 -19.96 33.90
N HIS A 320 -7.64 -19.90 35.22
CA HIS A 320 -8.96 -20.06 35.85
C HIS A 320 -9.38 -18.85 36.70
N GLN A 321 -9.17 -17.63 36.19
CA GLN A 321 -9.37 -16.38 36.94
C GLN A 321 -10.75 -16.26 37.62
N ASP A 322 -11.83 -16.71 36.95
CA ASP A 322 -13.19 -16.56 37.49
C ASP A 322 -13.62 -17.69 38.44
N PHE A 323 -12.95 -18.84 38.38
CA PHE A 323 -13.38 -20.03 39.13
C PHE A 323 -12.57 -20.24 40.41
N LEU A 324 -11.27 -19.92 40.40
CA LEU A 324 -10.43 -20.04 41.58
C LEU A 324 -10.92 -19.25 42.80
N PRO A 325 -11.43 -18.01 42.67
CA PRO A 325 -11.94 -17.27 43.83
C PRO A 325 -13.07 -18.00 44.55
N ILE A 326 -13.96 -18.65 43.78
CA ILE A 326 -15.08 -19.44 44.31
C ILE A 326 -14.57 -20.64 45.11
N LEU A 327 -13.47 -21.28 44.67
CA LEU A 327 -12.87 -22.41 45.37
C LEU A 327 -12.12 -21.99 46.63
N LEU A 328 -11.44 -20.84 46.59
CA LEU A 328 -10.63 -20.35 47.71
C LEU A 328 -11.48 -19.69 48.82
N ALA A 329 -12.65 -19.16 48.46
CA ALA A 329 -13.61 -18.59 49.42
C ALA A 329 -14.20 -19.64 50.37
N ASP A 330 -14.36 -20.88 49.90
CA ASP A 330 -14.94 -21.97 50.68
C ASP A 330 -13.82 -22.88 51.23
N PRO A 331 -13.67 -23.02 52.57
CA PRO A 331 -12.67 -23.91 53.17
C PRO A 331 -12.75 -25.34 52.67
N PHE A 332 -13.96 -25.84 52.43
CA PHE A 332 -14.18 -27.19 51.98
C PHE A 332 -13.71 -27.38 50.53
N LYS A 333 -14.00 -26.43 49.65
CA LYS A 333 -13.54 -26.46 48.25
C LYS A 333 -12.05 -26.17 48.12
N THR A 334 -11.47 -25.41 49.05
CA THR A 334 -10.02 -25.17 49.13
C THR A 334 -9.27 -26.49 49.35
N GLU A 335 -9.78 -27.37 50.21
CA GLU A 335 -9.18 -28.69 50.45
C GLU A 335 -9.31 -29.63 49.24
N VAL A 336 -10.44 -29.56 48.52
CA VAL A 336 -10.57 -30.25 47.22
C VAL A 336 -9.51 -29.74 46.24
N LEU A 337 -9.34 -28.42 46.12
CA LEU A 337 -8.33 -27.82 45.25
C LEU A 337 -6.90 -28.23 45.68
N ARG A 338 -6.62 -28.29 46.99
CA ARG A 338 -5.33 -28.75 47.54
C ARG A 338 -5.05 -30.20 47.16
N PHE A 339 -6.06 -31.07 47.18
CA PHE A 339 -5.91 -32.46 46.73
C PHE A 339 -5.68 -32.54 45.22
N LEU A 340 -6.49 -31.85 44.41
CA LEU A 340 -6.37 -31.88 42.95
C LEU A 340 -5.02 -31.37 42.45
N THR A 341 -4.47 -30.35 43.11
CA THR A 341 -3.16 -29.79 42.78
C THR A 341 -2.00 -30.73 43.09
N GLN A 342 -2.19 -31.82 43.86
CA GLN A 342 -1.11 -32.79 44.08
C GLN A 342 -0.70 -33.53 42.79
N GLY A 343 -1.62 -33.66 41.82
CA GLY A 343 -1.36 -34.29 40.52
C GLY A 343 -1.01 -33.31 39.40
N ASP A 344 -0.46 -33.83 38.30
CA ASP A 344 0.02 -33.01 37.17
C ASP A 344 -1.10 -32.52 36.24
N HIS A 345 -2.32 -33.07 36.33
CA HIS A 345 -3.46 -32.79 35.43
C HIS A 345 -4.53 -31.89 36.06
N CYS A 346 -4.15 -31.04 37.03
CA CYS A 346 -5.09 -30.26 37.83
C CYS A 346 -5.94 -29.31 36.98
N SER A 347 -5.36 -28.64 35.98
CA SER A 347 -6.06 -27.65 35.16
C SER A 347 -7.27 -28.23 34.41
N GLU A 348 -7.09 -29.39 33.77
CA GLU A 348 -8.15 -30.09 33.06
C GLU A 348 -9.23 -30.65 34.00
N LEU A 349 -8.84 -31.14 35.18
CA LEU A 349 -9.79 -31.61 36.19
C LEU A 349 -10.65 -30.46 36.72
N LEU A 350 -10.07 -29.27 36.92
CA LEU A 350 -10.81 -28.08 37.35
C LEU A 350 -11.81 -27.59 36.30
N LEU A 351 -11.46 -27.65 35.01
CA LEU A 351 -12.39 -27.33 33.92
C LEU A 351 -13.63 -28.21 33.93
N GLN A 352 -13.43 -29.52 34.10
CA GLN A 352 -14.55 -30.45 34.18
C GLN A 352 -15.34 -30.26 35.47
N LEU A 353 -14.67 -30.07 36.60
CA LEU A 353 -15.33 -29.85 37.89
C LEU A 353 -16.22 -28.60 37.87
N LYS A 354 -15.82 -27.54 37.15
CA LYS A 354 -16.64 -26.32 36.95
C LYS A 354 -17.98 -26.61 36.25
N GLN A 355 -18.04 -27.67 35.43
CA GLN A 355 -19.24 -28.03 34.66
C GLN A 355 -20.20 -28.94 35.42
N ILE A 356 -19.82 -29.45 36.59
CA ILE A 356 -20.63 -30.41 37.33
C ILE A 356 -21.40 -29.72 38.46
N GLU A 357 -22.73 -29.85 38.43
CA GLU A 357 -23.64 -29.25 39.42
C GLU A 357 -23.86 -30.12 40.67
N ASP A 358 -23.42 -31.38 40.66
CA ASP A 358 -23.62 -32.31 41.77
C ASP A 358 -22.74 -31.95 42.98
N GLN A 359 -23.41 -31.52 44.06
CA GLN A 359 -22.75 -31.17 45.32
C GLN A 359 -22.11 -32.36 46.03
N GLN A 360 -22.54 -33.59 45.78
CA GLN A 360 -21.99 -34.79 46.43
C GLN A 360 -20.56 -35.12 45.98
N ILE A 361 -20.17 -34.68 44.80
CA ILE A 361 -18.80 -34.91 44.26
C ILE A 361 -17.75 -34.26 45.13
N TRP A 362 -18.01 -33.05 45.64
CA TRP A 362 -17.06 -32.33 46.50
C TRP A 362 -16.75 -33.15 47.75
N GLN A 363 -17.77 -33.74 48.37
CA GLN A 363 -17.61 -34.64 49.53
C GLN A 363 -16.85 -35.91 49.17
N LYS A 364 -17.16 -36.54 48.03
CA LYS A 364 -16.44 -37.73 47.56
C LYS A 364 -14.96 -37.45 47.28
N ILE A 365 -14.60 -36.28 46.75
CA ILE A 365 -13.19 -35.92 46.55
C ILE A 365 -12.47 -35.70 47.89
N ILE A 366 -13.14 -35.10 48.88
CA ILE A 366 -12.60 -35.00 50.24
C ILE A 366 -12.38 -36.37 50.86
N ASP A 367 -13.31 -37.30 50.67
CA ASP A 367 -13.16 -38.66 51.20
C ASP A 367 -12.03 -39.42 50.48
N LEU A 368 -11.86 -39.20 49.17
CA LEU A 368 -10.68 -39.67 48.43
C LEU A 368 -9.38 -39.09 48.99
N ALA A 369 -9.35 -37.79 49.35
CA ALA A 369 -8.15 -37.15 49.88
C ALA A 369 -7.64 -37.77 51.19
N LYS A 370 -8.51 -38.47 51.94
CA LYS A 370 -8.15 -39.18 53.18
C LYS A 370 -7.45 -40.53 52.95
N TRP A 371 -7.39 -41.01 51.71
CA TRP A 371 -6.73 -42.27 51.37
C TRP A 371 -5.19 -42.14 51.48
N PRO A 372 -4.44 -43.25 51.64
CA PRO A 372 -3.00 -43.21 51.87
C PRO A 372 -2.21 -42.95 50.56
N TRP A 373 -2.29 -41.73 50.03
CA TRP A 373 -1.57 -41.30 48.82
C TRP A 373 -0.07 -41.07 49.08
N GLN A 374 0.77 -41.49 48.13
CA GLN A 374 2.22 -41.29 48.10
C GLN A 374 2.62 -40.48 46.85
N PHE A 375 2.55 -39.16 46.93
CA PHE A 375 3.02 -38.29 45.83
C PHE A 375 4.56 -38.19 45.83
N PRO A 376 5.21 -38.15 44.64
CA PRO A 376 4.64 -38.09 43.29
C PRO A 376 4.34 -39.47 42.65
N GLN A 377 4.64 -40.58 43.34
CA GLN A 377 4.47 -41.94 42.78
C GLN A 377 3.02 -42.20 42.35
N ASP A 378 2.07 -41.54 43.01
CA ASP A 378 0.64 -41.75 42.83
C ASP A 378 -0.02 -40.83 41.82
N ALA A 379 0.73 -39.93 41.20
CA ALA A 379 0.16 -38.92 40.29
C ALA A 379 -0.68 -39.55 39.16
N TYR A 380 -0.25 -40.69 38.61
CA TYR A 380 -1.01 -41.41 37.58
C TYR A 380 -2.33 -41.99 38.11
N ARG A 381 -2.27 -42.74 39.22
CA ARG A 381 -3.48 -43.34 39.80
C ARG A 381 -4.45 -42.27 40.33
N HIS A 382 -3.92 -41.18 40.86
CA HIS A 382 -4.69 -40.01 41.27
C HIS A 382 -5.45 -39.42 40.07
N ALA A 383 -4.77 -39.17 38.95
CA ALA A 383 -5.42 -38.66 37.75
C ALA A 383 -6.52 -39.58 37.21
N VAL A 384 -6.29 -40.90 37.17
CA VAL A 384 -7.30 -41.89 36.74
C VAL A 384 -8.52 -41.88 37.66
N ILE A 385 -8.32 -42.01 38.97
CA ILE A 385 -9.39 -42.12 39.97
C ILE A 385 -10.22 -40.84 40.02
N THR A 386 -9.57 -39.69 40.07
CA THR A 386 -10.24 -38.40 40.12
C THR A 386 -11.03 -38.15 38.83
N LYS A 387 -10.44 -38.41 37.65
CA LYS A 387 -11.17 -38.30 36.38
C LYS A 387 -12.35 -39.25 36.30
N LEU A 388 -12.19 -40.48 36.79
CA LEU A 388 -13.26 -41.48 36.80
C LEU A 388 -14.44 -41.03 37.67
N LEU A 389 -14.17 -40.48 38.86
CA LEU A 389 -15.20 -39.91 39.73
C LEU A 389 -15.91 -38.73 39.05
N LEU A 390 -15.18 -37.83 38.36
CA LEU A 390 -15.79 -36.71 37.65
C LEU A 390 -16.62 -37.16 36.43
N ASN A 391 -16.26 -38.28 35.80
CA ASN A 391 -17.04 -38.86 34.71
C ASN A 391 -18.30 -39.59 35.21
N ILE A 392 -18.24 -40.19 36.40
CA ILE A 392 -19.35 -40.95 37.00
C ILE A 392 -19.48 -40.53 38.47
N PRO A 393 -20.22 -39.44 38.74
CA PRO A 393 -20.44 -38.95 40.10
C PRO A 393 -21.00 -40.01 41.04
N ASP A 394 -21.87 -40.89 40.54
CA ASP A 394 -22.56 -41.93 41.32
C ASP A 394 -21.74 -43.22 41.54
N ILE A 395 -20.48 -43.27 41.10
CA ILE A 395 -19.66 -44.47 41.29
C ILE A 395 -19.56 -44.83 42.79
N SER A 396 -19.66 -46.13 43.09
CA SER A 396 -19.61 -46.62 44.48
C SER A 396 -18.19 -46.54 45.04
N GLU A 397 -18.07 -46.20 46.32
CA GLU A 397 -16.78 -46.13 47.01
C GLU A 397 -16.02 -47.46 46.95
N LYS A 398 -16.74 -48.58 47.08
CA LYS A 398 -16.19 -49.94 46.92
C LYS A 398 -15.52 -50.16 45.56
N ASN A 399 -16.13 -49.66 44.48
CA ASN A 399 -15.56 -49.81 43.14
C ASN A 399 -14.34 -48.90 42.94
N LEU A 400 -14.40 -47.66 43.42
CA LEU A 400 -13.25 -46.75 43.39
C LEU A 400 -12.06 -47.32 44.18
N GLN A 401 -12.32 -47.88 45.37
CA GLN A 401 -11.29 -48.47 46.21
C GLN A 401 -10.65 -49.70 45.54
N ALA A 402 -11.45 -50.57 44.92
CA ALA A 402 -10.92 -51.71 44.17
C ALA A 402 -9.99 -51.29 43.01
N ILE A 403 -10.35 -50.23 42.28
CA ILE A 403 -9.52 -49.68 41.19
C ILE A 403 -8.25 -49.05 41.77
N TYR A 404 -8.35 -48.32 42.88
CA TYR A 404 -7.20 -47.70 43.56
C TYR A 404 -6.19 -48.74 44.06
N GLU A 405 -6.65 -49.79 44.74
CA GLU A 405 -5.80 -50.88 45.23
C GLU A 405 -5.15 -51.64 44.06
N CYS A 406 -5.87 -51.80 42.95
CA CYS A 406 -5.35 -52.45 41.75
C CYS A 406 -4.25 -51.62 41.08
N LEU A 407 -4.48 -50.33 40.85
CA LEU A 407 -3.50 -49.41 40.26
C LEU A 407 -2.29 -49.15 41.17
N GLY A 408 -2.41 -49.43 42.47
CA GLY A 408 -1.30 -49.41 43.43
C GLY A 408 -0.33 -50.60 43.28
N LYS A 409 -0.73 -51.69 42.62
CA LYS A 409 0.16 -52.83 42.36
C LYS A 409 1.16 -52.46 41.27
N LYS A 410 2.44 -52.32 41.65
CA LYS A 410 3.54 -51.85 40.78
C LYS A 410 3.53 -52.45 39.36
N LYS A 411 3.39 -53.78 39.24
CA LYS A 411 3.39 -54.47 37.94
C LYS A 411 2.23 -54.05 37.02
N ILE A 412 1.03 -53.86 37.58
CA ILE A 412 -0.17 -53.46 36.83
C ILE A 412 -0.04 -52.00 36.40
N SER A 413 0.33 -51.14 37.36
CA SER A 413 0.53 -49.72 37.13
C SER A 413 1.56 -49.44 36.04
N GLU A 414 2.70 -50.14 36.05
CA GLU A 414 3.75 -49.97 35.04
C GLU A 414 3.33 -50.40 33.63
N VAL A 415 2.53 -51.47 33.49
CA VAL A 415 2.02 -51.91 32.18
C VAL A 415 1.02 -50.89 31.64
N LEU A 416 0.05 -50.47 32.45
CA LEU A 416 -1.01 -49.57 32.01
C LEU A 416 -0.49 -48.14 31.79
N LYS A 417 0.37 -47.61 32.68
CA LYS A 417 0.98 -46.28 32.56
C LYS A 417 1.85 -46.15 31.29
N LYS A 418 2.40 -47.25 30.78
CA LYS A 418 3.12 -47.26 29.49
C LYS A 418 2.21 -47.01 28.29
N VAL A 419 0.94 -47.43 28.34
CA VAL A 419 0.06 -47.47 27.17
C VAL A 419 -1.04 -46.43 27.24
N PHE A 420 -1.66 -46.30 28.41
CA PHE A 420 -2.77 -45.41 28.62
C PHE A 420 -2.33 -44.07 29.22
N ASP A 421 -2.75 -43.00 28.56
CA ASP A 421 -2.99 -41.73 29.25
C ASP A 421 -4.03 -41.93 30.38
N PRO A 422 -3.83 -41.33 31.57
CA PRO A 422 -4.71 -41.57 32.71
C PRO A 422 -6.18 -41.22 32.45
N PHE A 423 -6.47 -40.21 31.61
CA PHE A 423 -7.84 -39.84 31.30
C PHE A 423 -8.46 -40.76 30.26
N VAL A 424 -7.69 -41.26 29.29
CA VAL A 424 -8.17 -42.28 28.35
C VAL A 424 -8.56 -43.55 29.11
N LEU A 425 -7.74 -43.98 30.08
CA LEU A 425 -8.08 -45.12 30.93
C LEU A 425 -9.33 -44.84 31.76
N ALA A 426 -9.42 -43.69 32.42
CA ALA A 426 -10.60 -43.31 33.20
C ALA A 426 -11.89 -43.30 32.35
N ASN A 427 -11.84 -42.79 31.12
CA ASN A 427 -12.97 -42.80 30.20
C ASN A 427 -13.37 -44.23 29.78
N TYR A 428 -12.38 -45.10 29.53
CA TYR A 428 -12.63 -46.50 29.21
C TYR A 428 -13.31 -47.24 30.36
N LEU A 429 -12.81 -47.06 31.59
CA LEU A 429 -13.42 -47.62 32.79
C LEU A 429 -14.82 -47.05 33.02
N ALA A 430 -15.04 -45.79 32.64
CA ALA A 430 -16.32 -45.13 32.81
C ALA A 430 -17.41 -45.67 31.87
N ALA A 431 -17.05 -46.31 30.76
CA ALA A 431 -18.01 -46.90 29.83
C ALA A 431 -18.85 -48.02 30.48
N LYS A 432 -18.28 -48.74 31.46
CA LYS A 432 -19.00 -49.77 32.25
C LYS A 432 -18.59 -49.70 33.73
N PRO A 433 -19.19 -48.79 34.52
CA PRO A 433 -18.79 -48.52 35.91
C PRO A 433 -18.82 -49.75 36.83
N ALA A 434 -19.79 -50.65 36.62
CA ALA A 434 -19.98 -51.85 37.43
C ALA A 434 -18.91 -52.93 37.15
N GLU A 435 -18.31 -52.92 35.95
CA GLU A 435 -17.28 -53.86 35.50
C GLU A 435 -15.88 -53.23 35.51
N GLY A 436 -15.71 -52.03 36.07
CA GLY A 436 -14.48 -51.24 35.94
C GLY A 436 -13.22 -51.98 36.40
N PHE A 437 -13.31 -52.75 37.49
CA PHE A 437 -12.19 -53.58 37.93
C PHE A 437 -11.84 -54.70 36.93
N ASP A 438 -12.84 -55.37 36.38
CA ASP A 438 -12.64 -56.46 35.41
C ASP A 438 -12.08 -55.92 34.08
N LEU A 439 -12.57 -54.76 33.62
CA LEU A 439 -12.04 -54.05 32.45
C LEU A 439 -10.56 -53.68 32.64
N LEU A 440 -10.19 -53.20 33.83
CA LEU A 440 -8.81 -52.86 34.17
C LEU A 440 -7.90 -54.10 34.12
N MET A 441 -8.37 -55.22 34.68
CA MET A 441 -7.64 -56.49 34.68
C MET A 441 -7.47 -57.05 33.27
N HIS A 442 -8.53 -57.05 32.45
CA HIS A 442 -8.46 -57.48 31.06
C HIS A 442 -7.49 -56.63 30.24
N ALA A 443 -7.51 -55.30 30.40
CA ALA A 443 -6.58 -54.41 29.72
C ALA A 443 -5.13 -54.70 30.13
N ASN A 444 -4.89 -54.89 31.44
CA ASN A 444 -3.57 -55.26 31.94
C ASN A 444 -3.08 -56.58 31.33
N ASP A 445 -3.91 -57.62 31.35
CA ASP A 445 -3.53 -58.95 30.88
C ASP A 445 -3.24 -58.94 29.38
N PHE A 446 -4.06 -58.23 28.60
CA PHE A 446 -3.84 -58.02 27.18
C PHE A 446 -2.50 -57.32 26.89
N PHE A 447 -2.26 -56.15 27.49
CA PHE A 447 -1.03 -55.39 27.25
C PHE A 447 0.22 -56.07 27.82
N ALA A 448 0.11 -56.78 28.94
CA ALA A 448 1.20 -57.60 29.48
C ALA A 448 1.63 -58.71 28.49
N GLN A 449 0.70 -59.22 27.66
CA GLN A 449 0.99 -60.22 26.64
C GLN A 449 1.60 -59.61 25.37
N ILE A 450 1.10 -58.46 24.90
CA ILE A 450 1.49 -57.91 23.59
C ILE A 450 2.70 -56.97 23.66
N LEU A 451 2.84 -56.15 24.72
CA LEU A 451 3.94 -55.18 24.82
C LEU A 451 5.33 -55.79 24.68
N PRO A 452 5.63 -56.98 25.26
CA PRO A 452 6.94 -57.62 25.06
C PRO A 452 7.29 -57.88 23.60
N LYS A 453 6.28 -58.12 22.72
CA LYS A 453 6.50 -58.32 21.28
C LYS A 453 6.86 -57.01 20.56
N TYR A 454 6.16 -55.92 20.91
CA TYR A 454 6.47 -54.58 20.41
C TYR A 454 7.85 -54.11 20.90
N GLU A 455 8.16 -54.30 22.19
CA GLU A 455 9.46 -53.98 22.78
C GLU A 455 10.59 -54.82 22.16
N GLY A 456 10.36 -56.11 21.90
CA GLY A 456 11.31 -56.98 21.22
C GLY A 456 11.65 -56.47 19.81
N THR A 457 10.65 -56.01 19.07
CA THR A 457 10.85 -55.49 17.71
C THR A 457 11.52 -54.12 17.72
N ALA A 458 11.12 -53.24 18.63
CA ALA A 458 11.77 -51.95 18.89
C ALA A 458 13.27 -52.10 19.18
N ARG A 459 13.66 -53.13 19.95
CA ARG A 459 15.08 -53.44 20.21
C ARG A 459 15.81 -53.89 18.94
N LEU A 460 15.19 -54.76 18.14
CA LEU A 460 15.78 -55.24 16.89
C LEU A 460 16.01 -54.13 15.86
N THR A 461 15.15 -53.10 15.86
CA THR A 461 15.25 -51.96 14.93
C THR A 461 15.99 -50.76 15.51
N ASN A 462 16.51 -50.87 16.75
CA ASN A 462 17.15 -49.79 17.50
C ASN A 462 16.28 -48.51 17.57
N ARG A 463 14.95 -48.68 17.68
CA ARG A 463 13.97 -47.59 17.78
C ARG A 463 13.08 -47.81 19.00
N PRO A 464 13.13 -46.95 20.04
CA PRO A 464 12.25 -47.10 21.19
C PRO A 464 10.78 -46.92 20.79
N LEU A 465 9.86 -47.52 21.55
CA LEU A 465 8.42 -47.33 21.35
C LEU A 465 8.07 -45.86 21.60
N SER A 466 7.50 -45.20 20.60
CA SER A 466 7.09 -43.80 20.74
C SER A 466 5.83 -43.70 21.63
N PRO A 467 5.69 -42.64 22.43
CA PRO A 467 4.45 -42.39 23.20
C PRO A 467 3.19 -42.37 22.32
N GLN A 468 3.31 -41.88 21.08
CA GLN A 468 2.22 -41.82 20.11
C GLN A 468 1.76 -43.20 19.63
N LEU A 469 2.69 -44.14 19.43
CA LEU A 469 2.36 -45.52 19.09
C LEU A 469 1.64 -46.19 20.26
N LEU A 470 2.16 -46.02 21.48
CA LEU A 470 1.56 -46.57 22.69
C LEU A 470 0.13 -46.05 22.90
N ALA A 471 -0.08 -44.74 22.74
CA ALA A 471 -1.41 -44.13 22.76
C ALA A 471 -2.33 -44.70 21.67
N ALA A 472 -1.83 -44.95 20.45
CA ALA A 472 -2.61 -45.55 19.37
C ALA A 472 -3.06 -46.99 19.69
N LEU A 473 -2.20 -47.77 20.37
CA LEU A 473 -2.56 -49.10 20.83
C LEU A 473 -3.68 -49.04 21.87
N ALA A 474 -3.60 -48.12 22.82
CA ALA A 474 -4.67 -47.87 23.79
C ALA A 474 -5.98 -47.47 23.08
N GLU A 475 -5.93 -46.49 22.16
CA GLU A 475 -7.11 -46.02 21.41
C GLU A 475 -7.80 -47.17 20.65
N GLN A 476 -7.03 -48.05 19.99
CA GLN A 476 -7.62 -49.17 19.24
C GLN A 476 -8.15 -50.27 20.16
N TYR A 477 -7.46 -50.56 21.27
CA TYR A 477 -7.97 -51.49 22.26
C TYR A 477 -9.30 -51.01 22.86
N VAL A 478 -9.44 -49.72 23.14
CA VAL A 478 -10.70 -49.14 23.64
C VAL A 478 -11.83 -49.32 22.64
N LYS A 479 -11.57 -49.21 21.33
CA LYS A 479 -12.57 -49.42 20.27
C LYS A 479 -12.99 -50.88 20.15
N ASN A 480 -12.03 -51.80 20.11
CA ASN A 480 -12.24 -53.23 19.96
C ASN A 480 -11.43 -54.02 21.02
N PRO A 481 -11.94 -54.14 22.26
CA PRO A 481 -11.21 -54.82 23.33
C PRO A 481 -10.93 -56.29 22.96
N GLY A 482 -9.66 -56.70 23.03
CA GLY A 482 -9.24 -58.07 22.73
C GLY A 482 -9.04 -58.41 21.26
N ASP A 483 -9.00 -57.41 20.35
CA ASP A 483 -8.74 -57.64 18.93
C ASP A 483 -7.39 -58.33 18.68
N ALA A 484 -7.43 -59.51 18.06
CA ALA A 484 -6.24 -60.29 17.70
C ALA A 484 -5.34 -59.55 16.69
N LEU A 485 -5.89 -58.59 15.93
CA LEU A 485 -5.14 -57.77 14.98
C LEU A 485 -4.01 -57.01 15.67
N LEU A 486 -4.25 -56.38 16.83
CA LEU A 486 -3.24 -55.62 17.55
C LEU A 486 -2.05 -56.50 18.00
N ALA A 487 -2.30 -57.77 18.31
CA ALA A 487 -1.25 -58.74 18.63
C ALA A 487 -0.41 -59.13 17.39
N SER A 488 -0.96 -58.98 16.18
CA SER A 488 -0.29 -59.26 14.91
C SER A 488 0.49 -58.06 14.34
N LEU A 489 0.18 -56.83 14.77
CA LEU A 489 0.80 -55.57 14.28
C LEU A 489 2.09 -55.17 15.03
N TYR A 490 2.76 -56.11 15.71
CA TYR A 490 3.94 -55.82 16.55
C TYR A 490 5.14 -55.23 15.79
N TYR A 491 5.14 -55.33 14.46
CA TYR A 491 6.15 -54.74 13.56
C TYR A 491 5.88 -53.28 13.19
N CYS A 492 4.73 -52.72 13.60
CA CYS A 492 4.44 -51.29 13.42
C CYS A 492 5.27 -50.44 14.40
N HIS A 493 5.68 -49.26 13.96
CA HIS A 493 6.54 -48.32 14.68
C HIS A 493 5.90 -46.93 14.85
N SER A 494 4.76 -46.67 14.21
CA SER A 494 4.03 -45.42 14.32
C SER A 494 2.52 -45.64 14.48
N LYS A 495 1.84 -44.62 15.03
CA LYS A 495 0.38 -44.54 15.08
C LYS A 495 -0.26 -44.72 13.70
N ASP A 496 0.35 -44.13 12.68
CA ASP A 496 -0.13 -44.18 11.29
C ASP A 496 -0.11 -45.59 10.72
N GLN A 497 0.91 -46.39 11.05
CA GLN A 497 0.99 -47.79 10.61
C GLN A 497 -0.09 -48.65 11.26
N ILE A 498 -0.37 -48.44 12.56
CA ILE A 498 -1.48 -49.14 13.25
C ILE A 498 -2.81 -48.78 12.59
N LYS A 499 -3.06 -47.50 12.34
CA LYS A 499 -4.29 -47.02 11.69
C LYS A 499 -4.45 -47.60 10.28
N ALA A 500 -3.42 -47.54 9.45
CA ALA A 500 -3.42 -48.11 8.11
C ALA A 500 -3.61 -49.63 8.14
N GLY A 501 -3.03 -50.31 9.13
CA GLY A 501 -3.18 -51.76 9.32
C GLY A 501 -4.62 -52.16 9.60
N CYS A 502 -5.33 -51.43 10.46
CA CYS A 502 -6.76 -51.64 10.68
C CYS A 502 -7.57 -51.46 9.39
N ILE A 503 -7.33 -50.37 8.64
CA ILE A 503 -8.04 -50.07 7.38
C ILE A 503 -7.81 -51.18 6.34
N LEU A 504 -6.56 -51.60 6.16
CA LEU A 504 -6.20 -52.65 5.20
C LEU A 504 -6.75 -54.02 5.61
N ASN A 505 -6.76 -54.35 6.90
CA ASN A 505 -7.36 -55.59 7.41
C ASN A 505 -8.87 -55.61 7.13
N GLU A 506 -9.57 -54.49 7.39
CA GLU A 506 -11.00 -54.35 7.07
C GLU A 506 -11.30 -54.48 5.57
N LEU A 507 -10.34 -54.08 4.71
CA LEU A 507 -10.43 -54.24 3.25
C LEU A 507 -10.01 -55.63 2.74
N GLY A 508 -9.65 -56.56 3.64
CA GLY A 508 -9.33 -57.95 3.30
C GLY A 508 -7.88 -58.20 2.83
N PHE A 509 -6.95 -57.27 3.07
CA PHE A 509 -5.53 -57.47 2.75
C PHE A 509 -4.89 -58.46 3.75
N LEU A 510 -4.42 -59.61 3.25
CA LEU A 510 -3.86 -60.69 4.08
C LEU A 510 -2.39 -60.48 4.48
N ASN A 511 -1.58 -59.84 3.62
CA ASN A 511 -0.15 -59.62 3.86
C ASN A 511 0.16 -58.17 4.28
N LEU A 512 -0.37 -57.77 5.43
CA LEU A 512 -0.20 -56.41 5.98
C LEU A 512 1.25 -55.91 6.06
N PRO A 513 2.28 -56.73 6.42
CA PRO A 513 3.66 -56.26 6.46
C PRO A 513 4.17 -55.67 5.14
N ALA A 514 3.76 -56.24 3.99
CA ALA A 514 4.21 -55.77 2.67
C ALA A 514 3.75 -54.33 2.36
N TYR A 515 2.62 -53.90 2.94
CA TYR A 515 2.06 -52.56 2.76
C TYR A 515 2.50 -51.61 3.88
N LEU A 516 2.46 -52.07 5.13
CA LEU A 516 2.69 -51.21 6.30
C LEU A 516 4.16 -50.82 6.50
N LEU A 517 5.10 -51.59 5.95
CA LEU A 517 6.52 -51.21 5.94
C LEU A 517 6.86 -50.12 4.91
N ASN A 518 5.96 -49.87 3.95
CA ASN A 518 6.12 -48.80 2.97
C ASN A 518 5.45 -47.50 3.46
N PRO A 519 6.22 -46.44 3.81
CA PRO A 519 5.65 -45.20 4.34
C PRO A 519 4.74 -44.47 3.33
N VAL A 520 4.99 -44.66 2.03
CA VAL A 520 4.15 -44.10 0.95
C VAL A 520 2.74 -44.68 1.02
N VAL A 521 2.64 -46.01 1.17
CA VAL A 521 1.36 -46.72 1.26
C VAL A 521 0.62 -46.35 2.54
N VAL A 522 1.32 -46.34 3.68
CA VAL A 522 0.74 -45.95 4.97
C VAL A 522 0.16 -44.54 4.91
N SER A 523 0.91 -43.59 4.34
CA SER A 523 0.44 -42.22 4.12
C SER A 523 -0.79 -42.19 3.21
N ALA A 524 -0.76 -42.91 2.08
CA ALA A 524 -1.86 -42.89 1.12
C ALA A 524 -3.16 -43.49 1.69
N VAL A 525 -3.08 -44.65 2.35
CA VAL A 525 -4.22 -45.33 2.98
C VAL A 525 -4.89 -44.43 4.01
N ASN A 526 -4.11 -43.84 4.92
CA ASN A 526 -4.64 -42.98 5.98
C ASN A 526 -5.29 -41.70 5.43
N LEU A 527 -4.72 -41.13 4.36
CA LEU A 527 -5.26 -39.93 3.72
C LEU A 527 -6.54 -40.23 2.91
N LEU A 528 -6.56 -41.33 2.15
CA LEU A 528 -7.75 -41.77 1.41
C LEU A 528 -8.93 -42.05 2.34
N GLU A 529 -8.69 -42.72 3.47
CA GLU A 529 -9.71 -42.91 4.52
C GLU A 529 -10.22 -41.57 5.03
N SER A 530 -9.33 -40.62 5.33
CA SER A 530 -9.72 -39.28 5.81
C SER A 530 -10.53 -38.46 4.79
N CYS A 531 -10.49 -38.84 3.51
CA CYS A 531 -11.25 -38.24 2.42
C CYS A 531 -12.51 -39.05 2.04
N ASN A 532 -12.90 -40.05 2.84
CA ASN A 532 -14.00 -40.98 2.55
C ASN A 532 -13.83 -41.74 1.22
N LEU A 533 -12.57 -41.96 0.80
CA LEU A 533 -12.20 -42.67 -0.43
C LEU A 533 -11.69 -44.08 -0.15
N LYS A 534 -12.13 -44.68 0.96
CA LYS A 534 -11.83 -46.07 1.33
C LYS A 534 -12.02 -47.08 0.19
N PRO A 535 -13.11 -47.02 -0.63
CA PRO A 535 -13.29 -47.95 -1.74
C PRO A 535 -12.21 -47.86 -2.83
N CYS A 536 -11.54 -46.70 -2.96
CA CYS A 536 -10.48 -46.49 -3.95
C CYS A 536 -9.16 -47.15 -3.55
N ILE A 537 -8.95 -47.48 -2.26
CA ILE A 537 -7.67 -48.01 -1.75
C ILE A 537 -7.27 -49.30 -2.48
N THR A 538 -8.22 -50.23 -2.66
CA THR A 538 -7.96 -51.50 -3.36
C THR A 538 -7.53 -51.27 -4.80
N HIS A 539 -8.18 -50.32 -5.50
CA HIS A 539 -7.83 -50.00 -6.88
C HIS A 539 -6.44 -49.33 -6.98
N VAL A 540 -6.16 -48.36 -6.12
CA VAL A 540 -4.90 -47.61 -6.08
C VAL A 540 -3.71 -48.53 -5.79
N LEU A 541 -3.84 -49.47 -4.85
CA LEU A 541 -2.75 -50.37 -4.47
C LEU A 541 -2.53 -51.52 -5.46
N ASN A 542 -3.53 -51.87 -6.27
CA ASN A 542 -3.42 -52.93 -7.28
C ASN A 542 -3.03 -52.41 -8.68
N ASN A 543 -2.98 -51.09 -8.89
CA ASN A 543 -2.62 -50.49 -10.17
C ASN A 543 -1.18 -49.95 -10.12
N GLU A 544 -0.29 -50.52 -10.95
CA GLU A 544 1.15 -50.17 -10.96
C GLU A 544 1.40 -48.69 -11.26
N SER A 545 0.64 -48.05 -12.16
CA SER A 545 0.86 -46.65 -12.51
C SER A 545 0.43 -45.70 -11.39
N LEU A 546 -0.67 -46.00 -10.71
CA LEU A 546 -1.13 -45.23 -9.54
C LEU A 546 -0.20 -45.43 -8.35
N PHE A 547 0.35 -46.65 -8.19
CA PHE A 547 1.32 -46.95 -7.14
C PHE A 547 2.61 -46.11 -7.28
N VAL A 548 3.10 -45.91 -8.52
CA VAL A 548 4.23 -45.00 -8.79
C VAL A 548 3.86 -43.55 -8.42
N ALA A 549 2.66 -43.08 -8.81
CA ALA A 549 2.19 -41.74 -8.49
C ALA A 549 2.11 -41.47 -6.97
N LEU A 550 1.81 -42.50 -6.15
CA LEU A 550 1.85 -42.35 -4.69
C LEU A 550 3.23 -41.92 -4.17
N GLY A 551 4.30 -42.41 -4.80
CA GLY A 551 5.68 -42.04 -4.45
C GLY A 551 5.92 -40.54 -4.63
N GLU A 552 5.46 -39.98 -5.74
CA GLU A 552 5.54 -38.53 -6.03
C GLU A 552 4.65 -37.73 -5.08
N ILE A 553 3.42 -38.19 -4.83
CA ILE A 553 2.50 -37.53 -3.89
C ILE A 553 3.11 -37.49 -2.48
N HIS A 554 3.72 -38.58 -2.02
CA HIS A 554 4.28 -38.64 -0.66
C HIS A 554 5.39 -37.62 -0.42
N GLN A 555 6.11 -37.20 -1.46
CA GLN A 555 7.18 -36.20 -1.39
C GLN A 555 6.65 -34.75 -1.29
N LEU A 556 5.34 -34.51 -1.43
CA LEU A 556 4.75 -33.17 -1.32
C LEU A 556 4.81 -32.65 0.12
N GLU A 557 5.18 -31.37 0.26
CA GLU A 557 5.52 -30.73 1.55
C GLU A 557 4.37 -30.73 2.57
N THR A 558 3.11 -30.60 2.11
CA THR A 558 1.95 -30.46 3.00
C THR A 558 0.94 -31.59 2.85
N GLU A 559 0.23 -31.89 3.94
CA GLU A 559 -0.85 -32.88 3.94
C GLU A 559 -2.00 -32.49 3.00
N THR A 560 -2.30 -31.18 2.90
CA THR A 560 -3.35 -30.64 2.02
C THR A 560 -3.06 -30.95 0.55
N LEU A 561 -1.81 -30.74 0.11
CA LEU A 561 -1.38 -31.07 -1.26
C LEU A 561 -1.50 -32.56 -1.54
N ARG A 562 -1.11 -33.39 -0.56
CA ARG A 562 -1.22 -34.86 -0.66
C ARG A 562 -2.68 -35.30 -0.81
N LYS A 563 -3.59 -34.78 0.01
CA LYS A 563 -5.03 -35.08 -0.06
C LYS A 563 -5.63 -34.67 -1.40
N ALA A 564 -5.39 -33.43 -1.83
CA ALA A 564 -5.94 -32.92 -3.08
C ALA A 564 -5.47 -33.74 -4.29
N SER A 565 -4.18 -34.10 -4.32
CA SER A 565 -3.62 -34.99 -5.34
C SER A 565 -4.27 -36.36 -5.32
N LEU A 566 -4.39 -36.98 -4.13
CA LEU A 566 -5.01 -38.29 -3.97
C LEU A 566 -6.46 -38.31 -4.43
N ILE A 567 -7.25 -37.27 -4.14
CA ILE A 567 -8.67 -37.18 -4.55
C ILE A 567 -8.82 -37.33 -6.06
N LEU A 568 -8.00 -36.64 -6.85
CA LEU A 568 -8.08 -36.66 -8.32
C LEU A 568 -7.43 -37.92 -8.93
N VAL A 569 -6.28 -38.33 -8.38
CA VAL A 569 -5.54 -39.51 -8.87
C VAL A 569 -6.28 -40.81 -8.57
N SER A 570 -6.83 -40.98 -7.36
CA SER A 570 -7.51 -42.23 -6.97
C SER A 570 -8.83 -42.47 -7.69
N GLN A 571 -9.38 -41.43 -8.32
CA GLN A 571 -10.63 -41.47 -9.10
C GLN A 571 -10.38 -41.51 -10.61
N ASN A 572 -9.13 -41.73 -11.04
CA ASN A 572 -8.70 -41.80 -12.44
C ASN A 572 -9.05 -40.54 -13.26
N ALA A 573 -9.00 -39.37 -12.61
CA ALA A 573 -9.34 -38.09 -13.22
C ALA A 573 -8.22 -37.48 -14.09
N LEU A 574 -6.98 -37.91 -13.85
CA LEU A 574 -5.78 -37.30 -14.39
C LEU A 574 -4.94 -38.32 -15.15
N ASN A 575 -4.42 -37.92 -16.31
CA ASN A 575 -3.30 -38.59 -16.95
C ASN A 575 -1.95 -38.11 -16.37
N ALA A 576 -0.84 -38.70 -16.81
CA ALA A 576 0.49 -38.40 -16.28
C ALA A 576 0.93 -36.93 -16.49
N ASP A 577 0.57 -36.30 -17.61
CA ASP A 577 0.95 -34.92 -17.90
C ASP A 577 0.09 -33.92 -17.12
N GLU A 578 -1.22 -34.20 -17.01
CA GLU A 578 -2.15 -33.45 -16.16
C GLU A 578 -1.76 -33.51 -14.69
N PHE A 579 -1.27 -34.66 -14.21
CA PHE A 579 -0.77 -34.78 -12.84
C PHE A 579 0.45 -33.88 -12.59
N ARG A 580 1.41 -33.83 -13.52
CA ARG A 580 2.56 -32.90 -13.41
C ARG A 580 2.12 -31.44 -13.43
N GLN A 581 1.19 -31.08 -14.32
CA GLN A 581 0.64 -29.73 -14.39
C GLN A 581 -0.06 -29.34 -13.08
N LEU A 582 -0.84 -30.25 -12.48
CA LEU A 582 -1.50 -30.02 -11.20
C LEU A 582 -0.50 -29.69 -10.08
N LEU A 583 0.66 -30.37 -10.06
CA LEU A 583 1.70 -30.10 -9.06
C LEU A 583 2.31 -28.70 -9.23
N GLU A 584 2.52 -28.24 -10.46
CA GLU A 584 2.96 -26.86 -10.73
C GLU A 584 1.87 -25.82 -10.39
N ASP A 585 0.61 -26.14 -10.66
CA ASP A 585 -0.53 -25.27 -10.32
C ASP A 585 -0.68 -25.13 -8.80
N PHE A 586 -0.45 -26.19 -8.03
CA PHE A 586 -0.43 -26.10 -6.57
C PHE A 586 0.68 -25.21 -6.02
N ARG A 587 1.85 -25.17 -6.68
CA ARG A 587 2.94 -24.24 -6.32
C ARG A 587 2.57 -22.80 -6.66
N THR A 588 1.88 -22.61 -7.79
CA THR A 588 1.47 -21.29 -8.26
C THR A 588 0.29 -20.74 -7.45
N TYR A 589 -0.60 -21.62 -6.96
CA TYR A 589 -1.85 -21.27 -6.29
C TYR A 589 -2.03 -22.03 -4.96
N PRO A 590 -1.49 -21.51 -3.84
CA PRO A 590 -1.46 -22.22 -2.55
C PRO A 590 -2.84 -22.64 -1.98
N GLY A 591 -3.91 -21.90 -2.34
CA GLY A 591 -5.29 -22.19 -1.92
C GLY A 591 -5.99 -23.29 -2.73
N LEU A 592 -5.45 -23.66 -3.90
CA LEU A 592 -6.10 -24.56 -4.84
C LEU A 592 -6.34 -25.96 -4.25
N ALA A 593 -5.36 -26.51 -3.54
CA ALA A 593 -5.49 -27.82 -2.92
C ALA A 593 -6.63 -27.87 -1.88
N HIS A 594 -6.85 -26.77 -1.14
CA HIS A 594 -7.95 -26.70 -0.19
C HIS A 594 -9.31 -26.69 -0.91
N LEU A 595 -9.41 -25.97 -2.03
CA LEU A 595 -10.62 -25.92 -2.85
C LEU A 595 -10.97 -27.27 -3.47
N VAL A 596 -9.98 -28.04 -3.93
CA VAL A 596 -10.19 -29.41 -4.43
C VAL A 596 -10.79 -30.30 -3.33
N ILE A 597 -10.24 -30.24 -2.11
CA ILE A 597 -10.77 -31.01 -0.96
C ILE A 597 -12.19 -30.57 -0.62
N LEU A 598 -12.48 -29.27 -0.65
CA LEU A 598 -13.81 -28.73 -0.38
C LEU A 598 -14.84 -29.18 -1.44
N ALA A 599 -14.47 -29.09 -2.72
CA ALA A 599 -15.32 -29.52 -3.83
C ALA A 599 -15.67 -31.00 -3.71
N HIS A 600 -14.69 -31.84 -3.34
CA HIS A 600 -14.92 -33.25 -3.01
C HIS A 600 -15.90 -33.45 -1.85
N LYS A 601 -15.72 -32.72 -0.74
CA LYS A 601 -16.64 -32.76 0.42
C LYS A 601 -18.06 -32.30 0.09
N LYS A 602 -18.24 -31.44 -0.91
CA LYS A 602 -19.54 -30.96 -1.41
C LYS A 602 -20.13 -31.87 -2.51
N ASN A 603 -19.55 -33.06 -2.73
CA ASN A 603 -19.99 -34.04 -3.73
C ASN A 603 -19.99 -33.51 -5.18
N CYS A 604 -19.06 -32.61 -5.52
CA CYS A 604 -18.86 -32.22 -6.91
C CYS A 604 -18.40 -33.41 -7.75
N SER A 605 -18.77 -33.43 -9.04
CA SER A 605 -18.32 -34.49 -9.94
C SER A 605 -16.81 -34.39 -10.17
N VAL A 606 -16.18 -35.53 -10.49
CA VAL A 606 -14.74 -35.60 -10.80
C VAL A 606 -14.34 -34.59 -11.89
N GLN A 607 -15.21 -34.42 -12.90
CA GLN A 607 -14.98 -33.48 -13.99
C GLN A 607 -15.01 -32.01 -13.52
N GLN A 608 -15.92 -31.66 -12.60
CA GLN A 608 -15.98 -30.30 -12.04
C GLN A 608 -14.76 -30.00 -11.16
N ILE A 609 -14.29 -30.98 -10.38
CA ILE A 609 -13.06 -30.82 -9.57
C ILE A 609 -11.84 -30.67 -10.48
N LYS A 610 -11.81 -31.40 -11.61
CA LYS A 610 -10.78 -31.26 -12.64
C LYS A 610 -10.80 -29.88 -13.30
N GLU A 611 -11.97 -29.38 -13.71
CA GLU A 611 -12.11 -28.03 -14.26
C GLU A 611 -11.68 -26.94 -13.27
N LEU A 612 -12.02 -27.11 -11.98
CA LEU A 612 -11.55 -26.24 -10.90
C LEU A 612 -10.03 -26.25 -10.78
N ALA A 613 -9.40 -27.42 -10.87
CA ALA A 613 -7.96 -27.57 -10.77
C ALA A 613 -7.20 -26.84 -11.90
N PHE A 614 -7.70 -26.91 -13.13
CA PHE A 614 -7.00 -26.40 -14.32
C PHE A 614 -7.52 -25.07 -14.86
N SER A 615 -8.46 -24.41 -14.17
CA SER A 615 -8.96 -23.09 -14.57
C SER A 615 -8.54 -22.00 -13.57
N PRO A 616 -7.52 -21.18 -13.88
CA PRO A 616 -7.04 -20.11 -13.02
C PRO A 616 -8.11 -19.16 -12.51
N ARG A 617 -9.01 -18.76 -13.41
CA ARG A 617 -10.11 -17.83 -13.09
C ARG A 617 -11.15 -18.48 -12.18
N LEU A 618 -11.46 -19.76 -12.41
CA LEU A 618 -12.47 -20.48 -11.64
C LEU A 618 -12.02 -20.70 -10.20
N HIS A 619 -10.77 -21.14 -9.98
CA HIS A 619 -10.30 -21.35 -8.62
C HIS A 619 -10.07 -20.03 -7.87
N GLN A 620 -9.66 -18.94 -8.54
CA GLN A 620 -9.52 -17.64 -7.87
C GLN A 620 -10.87 -17.09 -7.42
N ALA A 621 -11.90 -17.23 -8.26
CA ALA A 621 -13.28 -16.87 -7.91
C ALA A 621 -13.78 -17.72 -6.72
N ALA A 622 -13.60 -19.04 -6.80
CA ALA A 622 -13.96 -19.97 -5.73
C ALA A 622 -13.19 -19.69 -4.42
N SER A 623 -11.89 -19.41 -4.51
CA SER A 623 -11.05 -19.03 -3.37
C SER A 623 -11.57 -17.78 -2.69
N THR A 624 -12.00 -16.78 -3.46
CA THR A 624 -12.50 -15.51 -2.93
C THR A 624 -13.79 -15.71 -2.16
N LEU A 625 -14.74 -16.48 -2.72
CA LEU A 625 -15.99 -16.78 -2.04
C LEU A 625 -15.77 -17.63 -0.78
N PHE A 626 -14.87 -18.62 -0.87
CA PHE A 626 -14.51 -19.46 0.26
C PHE A 626 -13.87 -18.68 1.40
N ASP A 627 -12.90 -17.82 1.07
CA ASP A 627 -12.22 -16.93 2.01
C ASP A 627 -13.17 -15.98 2.75
N LEU A 628 -14.30 -15.66 2.11
CA LEU A 628 -15.37 -14.83 2.68
C LEU A 628 -16.45 -15.67 3.37
N GLY A 629 -16.35 -17.01 3.39
CA GLY A 629 -17.34 -17.90 4.00
C GLY A 629 -18.71 -17.86 3.31
N ILE A 630 -18.75 -17.56 2.01
CA ILE A 630 -19.97 -17.47 1.22
C ILE A 630 -20.27 -18.85 0.64
N GLU A 631 -21.49 -19.35 0.81
CA GLU A 631 -21.92 -20.57 0.15
C GLU A 631 -22.18 -20.33 -1.33
N PHE A 632 -21.62 -21.18 -2.18
CA PHE A 632 -21.81 -21.14 -3.63
C PHE A 632 -21.80 -22.55 -4.22
N ASN A 633 -22.38 -22.69 -5.40
CA ASN A 633 -22.25 -23.88 -6.23
C ASN A 633 -21.33 -23.57 -7.40
N PHE A 634 -20.43 -24.50 -7.75
CA PHE A 634 -19.49 -24.33 -8.86
C PHE A 634 -20.19 -24.06 -10.21
N ASN A 635 -21.42 -24.55 -10.41
CA ASN A 635 -22.21 -24.27 -11.61
C ASN A 635 -22.60 -22.78 -11.77
N GLN A 636 -22.54 -21.99 -10.69
CA GLN A 636 -22.87 -20.56 -10.69
C GLN A 636 -21.69 -19.68 -11.15
N LEU A 637 -20.48 -20.26 -11.24
CA LEU A 637 -19.26 -19.57 -11.60
C LEU A 637 -19.06 -19.51 -13.13
N THR A 638 -19.99 -18.84 -13.82
CA THR A 638 -19.86 -18.56 -15.27
C THR A 638 -18.59 -17.73 -15.56
N PRO A 639 -18.12 -17.64 -16.83
CA PRO A 639 -16.97 -16.83 -17.20
C PRO A 639 -17.08 -15.37 -16.72
N PHE A 640 -18.25 -14.74 -16.89
CA PHE A 640 -18.51 -13.38 -16.40
C PHE A 640 -18.46 -13.33 -14.87
N THR A 641 -19.12 -14.26 -14.16
CA THR A 641 -19.08 -14.35 -12.70
C THR A 641 -17.65 -14.45 -12.19
N CYS A 642 -16.80 -15.25 -12.85
CA CYS A 642 -15.39 -15.39 -12.51
C CYS A 642 -14.61 -14.09 -12.72
N GLN A 643 -14.80 -13.38 -13.84
CA GLN A 643 -14.15 -12.08 -14.08
C GLN A 643 -14.61 -11.03 -13.07
N PHE A 644 -15.91 -10.98 -12.78
CA PHE A 644 -16.49 -10.09 -11.77
C PHE A 644 -15.89 -10.33 -10.38
N LEU A 645 -15.88 -11.60 -9.93
CA LEU A 645 -15.30 -11.98 -8.64
C LEU A 645 -13.80 -11.73 -8.62
N PHE A 646 -13.09 -11.86 -9.74
CA PHE A 646 -11.67 -11.54 -9.84
C PHE A 646 -11.40 -10.03 -9.67
N VAL A 647 -12.26 -9.16 -10.24
CA VAL A 647 -12.18 -7.71 -10.03
C VAL A 647 -12.40 -7.36 -8.55
N ILE A 648 -13.35 -8.04 -7.90
CA ILE A 648 -13.64 -7.89 -6.47
C ILE A 648 -12.47 -8.40 -5.61
N ALA A 649 -11.95 -9.59 -5.89
CA ALA A 649 -10.84 -10.20 -5.17
C ALA A 649 -9.59 -9.30 -5.13
N ASP A 650 -9.29 -8.63 -6.25
CA ASP A 650 -8.16 -7.71 -6.34
C ASP A 650 -8.31 -6.48 -5.43
N LEU A 651 -9.54 -6.01 -5.20
CA LEU A 651 -9.82 -4.90 -4.28
C LEU A 651 -9.65 -5.32 -2.80
N ILE A 652 -9.79 -6.60 -2.51
CA ILE A 652 -9.73 -7.18 -1.16
C ILE A 652 -8.34 -7.77 -0.85
N LYS A 653 -7.36 -7.62 -1.77
CA LYS A 653 -6.02 -8.24 -1.63
C LYS A 653 -5.26 -7.88 -0.37
N THR A 654 -5.55 -6.74 0.25
CA THR A 654 -4.92 -6.38 1.52
C THR A 654 -5.71 -7.00 2.67
N GLN A 655 -5.00 -7.60 3.63
CA GLN A 655 -5.62 -8.23 4.80
C GLN A 655 -6.52 -7.25 5.60
N LYS A 656 -6.17 -5.95 5.57
CA LYS A 656 -7.00 -4.87 6.12
C LYS A 656 -8.32 -4.68 5.37
N ALA A 657 -8.27 -4.61 4.02
CA ALA A 657 -9.50 -4.53 3.21
C ALA A 657 -10.37 -5.77 3.37
N LYS A 658 -9.76 -6.96 3.55
CA LYS A 658 -10.47 -8.20 3.85
C LYS A 658 -11.20 -8.14 5.19
N GLU A 659 -10.54 -7.70 6.26
CA GLU A 659 -11.18 -7.56 7.58
C GLU A 659 -12.32 -6.52 7.54
N THR A 660 -12.06 -5.33 6.98
CA THR A 660 -13.02 -4.23 6.87
C THR A 660 -14.23 -4.55 5.98
N LEU A 661 -14.01 -5.05 4.77
CA LEU A 661 -15.05 -5.19 3.75
C LEU A 661 -15.71 -6.57 3.76
N SER A 662 -15.19 -7.55 4.53
CA SER A 662 -15.77 -8.89 4.58
C SER A 662 -17.23 -8.89 5.03
N GLY A 663 -17.61 -8.04 5.99
CA GLY A 663 -18.99 -7.91 6.47
C GLY A 663 -19.94 -7.47 5.36
N TYR A 664 -19.58 -6.38 4.66
CA TYR A 664 -20.34 -5.86 3.52
C TYR A 664 -20.43 -6.88 2.38
N LEU A 665 -19.31 -7.47 1.97
CA LEU A 665 -19.27 -8.44 0.88
C LEU A 665 -20.05 -9.72 1.20
N LYS A 666 -20.02 -10.19 2.45
CA LYS A 666 -20.89 -11.28 2.92
C LYS A 666 -22.37 -10.95 2.79
N GLY A 667 -22.74 -9.67 2.97
CA GLY A 667 -24.11 -9.20 2.76
C GLY A 667 -24.48 -9.14 1.27
N VAL A 668 -23.59 -8.63 0.42
CA VAL A 668 -23.96 -8.26 -0.96
C VAL A 668 -23.77 -9.39 -1.98
N LEU A 669 -22.67 -10.15 -1.89
CA LEU A 669 -22.32 -11.18 -2.88
C LEU A 669 -23.37 -12.30 -3.03
N PRO A 670 -24.05 -12.79 -1.96
CA PRO A 670 -25.14 -13.76 -2.14
C PRO A 670 -26.26 -13.24 -3.05
N GLY A 671 -26.69 -11.98 -2.87
CA GLY A 671 -27.68 -11.36 -3.75
C GLY A 671 -27.19 -11.27 -5.20
N ILE A 672 -25.93 -10.88 -5.40
CA ILE A 672 -25.33 -10.79 -6.74
C ILE A 672 -25.29 -12.16 -7.42
N LEU A 673 -24.87 -13.22 -6.71
CA LEU A 673 -24.84 -14.57 -7.27
C LEU A 673 -26.23 -15.02 -7.69
N ARG A 674 -27.27 -14.75 -6.88
CA ARG A 674 -28.67 -15.02 -7.25
C ARG A 674 -29.08 -14.28 -8.52
N PHE A 675 -28.70 -13.00 -8.66
CA PHE A 675 -28.98 -12.21 -9.86
C PHE A 675 -28.29 -12.76 -11.11
N LEU A 676 -26.99 -13.09 -11.02
CA LEU A 676 -26.24 -13.64 -12.15
C LEU A 676 -26.78 -15.01 -12.59
N ASN A 677 -27.42 -15.75 -11.67
CA ASN A 677 -28.13 -17.00 -11.96
C ASN A 677 -29.59 -16.80 -12.41
N LYS A 678 -30.03 -15.55 -12.63
CA LYS A 678 -31.39 -15.18 -13.06
C LYS A 678 -32.48 -15.53 -12.03
N GLU A 679 -32.13 -15.63 -10.75
CA GLU A 679 -33.09 -15.90 -9.67
C GLU A 679 -33.81 -14.63 -9.17
N ILE A 680 -33.20 -13.45 -9.37
CA ILE A 680 -33.77 -12.13 -9.02
C ILE A 680 -33.51 -11.13 -10.16
N SER A 681 -34.32 -10.07 -10.23
CA SER A 681 -34.18 -9.01 -11.24
C SER A 681 -33.16 -7.93 -10.84
N TRP A 682 -32.74 -7.09 -11.81
CA TRP A 682 -31.87 -5.94 -11.53
C TRP A 682 -32.56 -4.91 -10.62
N ASP A 683 -33.87 -4.73 -10.79
CA ASP A 683 -34.68 -3.81 -9.99
C ASP A 683 -34.81 -4.26 -8.53
N GLU A 684 -34.69 -5.56 -8.27
CA GLU A 684 -34.60 -6.12 -6.91
C GLU A 684 -33.17 -6.06 -6.34
N LEU A 685 -32.15 -6.35 -7.17
CA LEU A 685 -30.77 -6.40 -6.72
C LEU A 685 -30.24 -5.01 -6.35
N LYS A 686 -30.46 -3.99 -7.19
CA LYS A 686 -29.82 -2.69 -7.00
C LYS A 686 -30.18 -2.06 -5.64
N PRO A 687 -31.46 -2.02 -5.21
CA PRO A 687 -31.83 -1.57 -3.86
C PRO A 687 -31.26 -2.47 -2.75
N TYR A 688 -31.17 -3.79 -2.99
CA TYR A 688 -30.58 -4.72 -2.04
C TYR A 688 -29.12 -4.39 -1.75
N ILE A 689 -28.30 -4.16 -2.78
CA ILE A 689 -26.88 -3.77 -2.65
C ILE A 689 -26.76 -2.47 -1.85
N GLN A 690 -27.57 -1.47 -2.20
CA GLN A 690 -27.55 -0.14 -1.56
C GLN A 690 -28.04 -0.21 -0.09
N GLY A 691 -28.97 -1.10 0.24
CA GLY A 691 -29.45 -1.28 1.62
C GLY A 691 -28.40 -1.89 2.57
N GLN A 692 -27.37 -2.56 2.04
CA GLN A 692 -26.28 -3.13 2.83
C GLN A 692 -25.19 -2.10 3.18
N ASP A 693 -25.29 -0.85 2.70
CA ASP A 693 -24.35 0.22 3.06
C ASP A 693 -24.36 0.51 4.58
N SER A 694 -25.45 0.16 5.28
CA SER A 694 -25.55 0.25 6.75
C SER A 694 -24.66 -0.72 7.54
N LEU A 695 -24.10 -1.75 6.89
CA LEU A 695 -23.15 -2.70 7.50
C LEU A 695 -21.72 -2.16 7.58
N LEU A 696 -21.48 -0.94 7.11
CA LEU A 696 -20.19 -0.27 7.06
C LEU A 696 -19.97 0.58 8.31
N ARG A 697 -18.75 0.55 8.85
CA ARG A 697 -18.35 1.44 9.96
C ARG A 697 -18.03 2.83 9.40
N GLU A 698 -18.26 3.90 10.18
CA GLU A 698 -18.05 5.31 9.76
C GLU A 698 -16.63 5.58 9.22
N GLU A 699 -15.60 4.90 9.73
CA GLU A 699 -14.21 5.06 9.29
C GLU A 699 -13.91 4.47 7.90
N ASP A 700 -14.81 3.67 7.33
CA ASP A 700 -14.63 2.92 6.08
C ASP A 700 -15.62 3.30 4.96
N GLU A 701 -16.44 4.34 5.20
CA GLU A 701 -17.56 4.73 4.34
C GLU A 701 -17.12 5.11 2.92
N GLU A 702 -16.02 5.86 2.76
CA GLU A 702 -15.53 6.29 1.43
C GLU A 702 -15.01 5.11 0.58
N SER A 703 -14.27 4.18 1.20
CA SER A 703 -13.73 3.01 0.51
C SER A 703 -14.84 2.03 0.11
N ALA A 704 -15.87 1.94 0.93
CA ALA A 704 -17.00 1.08 0.67
C ALA A 704 -17.99 1.69 -0.32
N GLN A 705 -18.27 3.00 -0.27
CA GLN A 705 -19.01 3.70 -1.33
C GLN A 705 -18.32 3.54 -2.69
N HIS A 706 -16.98 3.60 -2.72
CA HIS A 706 -16.21 3.32 -3.92
C HIS A 706 -16.41 1.88 -4.43
N LEU A 707 -16.41 0.90 -3.53
CA LEU A 707 -16.65 -0.51 -3.86
C LEU A 707 -18.10 -0.75 -4.34
N THR A 708 -19.10 -0.22 -3.63
CA THR A 708 -20.51 -0.26 -4.00
C THR A 708 -20.69 0.31 -5.41
N GLY A 709 -20.09 1.47 -5.67
CA GLY A 709 -20.11 2.11 -6.99
C GLY A 709 -19.53 1.22 -8.08
N LEU A 710 -18.38 0.59 -7.82
CA LEU A 710 -17.73 -0.31 -8.76
C LEU A 710 -18.55 -1.58 -9.02
N ILE A 711 -19.13 -2.18 -7.98
CA ILE A 711 -20.01 -3.36 -8.11
C ILE A 711 -21.20 -3.03 -9.00
N ILE A 712 -21.87 -1.91 -8.73
CA ILE A 712 -23.02 -1.45 -9.52
C ILE A 712 -22.61 -1.17 -10.97
N GLU A 713 -21.46 -0.54 -11.19
CA GLU A 713 -20.93 -0.27 -12.54
C GLU A 713 -20.71 -1.55 -13.36
N GLN A 714 -20.11 -2.57 -12.76
CA GLN A 714 -19.87 -3.86 -13.44
C GLN A 714 -21.18 -4.60 -13.74
N LEU A 715 -22.11 -4.65 -12.78
CA LEU A 715 -23.38 -5.34 -12.97
C LEU A 715 -24.29 -4.59 -13.94
N ASN A 716 -24.27 -3.26 -13.94
CA ASN A 716 -24.99 -2.46 -14.93
C ASN A 716 -24.46 -2.71 -16.35
N ALA A 717 -23.14 -2.83 -16.52
CA ALA A 717 -22.56 -3.20 -17.81
C ALA A 717 -23.06 -4.57 -18.28
N PHE A 718 -23.14 -5.55 -17.39
CA PHE A 718 -23.72 -6.87 -17.69
C PHE A 718 -25.20 -6.82 -18.08
N VAL A 719 -26.01 -6.03 -17.36
CA VAL A 719 -27.42 -5.81 -17.68
C VAL A 719 -27.59 -5.23 -19.07
N ILE A 720 -26.81 -4.19 -19.40
CA ILE A 720 -26.85 -3.51 -20.70
C ILE A 720 -26.42 -4.49 -21.81
N ALA A 721 -25.33 -5.22 -21.61
CA ALA A 721 -24.87 -6.20 -22.57
C ALA A 721 -25.93 -7.29 -22.83
N SER A 722 -26.56 -7.79 -21.77
CA SER A 722 -27.64 -8.78 -21.86
C SER A 722 -28.88 -8.23 -22.57
N HIS A 723 -29.27 -7.00 -22.27
CA HIS A 723 -30.44 -6.34 -22.88
C HIS A 723 -30.25 -6.12 -24.38
N HIS A 724 -29.05 -5.75 -24.82
CA HIS A 724 -28.73 -5.49 -26.23
C HIS A 724 -28.20 -6.71 -26.99
N GLY A 725 -28.18 -7.90 -26.38
CA GLY A 725 -27.76 -9.15 -27.03
C GLY A 725 -26.27 -9.21 -27.38
N ILE A 726 -25.42 -8.54 -26.60
CA ILE A 726 -23.96 -8.55 -26.77
C ILE A 726 -23.42 -9.91 -26.30
N SER A 727 -22.63 -10.57 -27.16
CA SER A 727 -22.09 -11.91 -26.88
C SER A 727 -21.25 -11.97 -25.60
N SER A 728 -21.19 -13.15 -24.96
CA SER A 728 -20.37 -13.34 -23.76
C SER A 728 -18.91 -12.99 -24.00
N ASP A 729 -18.36 -13.29 -25.18
CA ASP A 729 -16.96 -13.07 -25.49
C ASP A 729 -16.60 -11.57 -25.54
N MET A 730 -17.52 -10.72 -25.99
CA MET A 730 -17.35 -9.26 -26.00
C MET A 730 -17.51 -8.62 -24.62
N GLN A 731 -18.15 -9.29 -23.68
CA GLN A 731 -18.27 -8.83 -22.28
C GLN A 731 -17.00 -9.11 -21.47
N MET A 732 -16.15 -10.02 -21.96
CA MET A 732 -14.93 -10.43 -21.29
C MET A 732 -13.77 -9.50 -21.66
N THR A 733 -12.91 -9.22 -20.69
CA THR A 733 -11.71 -8.39 -20.90
C THR A 733 -10.46 -9.17 -20.51
N LYS A 734 -9.31 -8.80 -21.08
CA LYS A 734 -8.05 -9.49 -20.81
C LYS A 734 -7.42 -9.12 -19.46
N SER A 735 -7.86 -8.05 -18.80
CA SER A 735 -7.36 -7.67 -17.48
C SER A 735 -8.42 -7.02 -16.59
N LYS A 736 -8.16 -7.10 -15.27
CA LYS A 736 -8.97 -6.46 -14.23
C LYS A 736 -9.14 -4.95 -14.41
N GLN A 737 -8.13 -4.26 -14.93
CA GLN A 737 -8.17 -2.80 -15.10
C GLN A 737 -9.10 -2.45 -16.26
N LEU A 738 -9.01 -3.21 -17.36
CA LEU A 738 -9.91 -3.05 -18.50
C LEU A 738 -11.37 -3.33 -18.12
N ALA A 739 -11.65 -4.33 -17.29
CA ALA A 739 -13.00 -4.57 -16.77
C ALA A 739 -13.55 -3.35 -16.02
N LYS A 740 -12.76 -2.76 -15.11
CA LYS A 740 -13.14 -1.53 -14.38
C LYS A 740 -13.42 -0.37 -15.32
N ASP A 741 -12.53 -0.14 -16.28
CA ASP A 741 -12.65 0.95 -17.25
C ASP A 741 -13.85 0.75 -18.18
N THR A 742 -14.17 -0.50 -18.54
CA THR A 742 -15.39 -0.86 -19.30
C THR A 742 -16.64 -0.46 -18.54
N GLY A 743 -16.77 -0.88 -17.26
CA GLY A 743 -17.96 -0.57 -16.44
C GLY A 743 -18.20 0.93 -16.28
N ARG A 744 -17.13 1.69 -16.03
CA ARG A 744 -17.19 3.17 -15.94
C ARG A 744 -17.61 3.82 -17.26
N THR A 745 -17.02 3.36 -18.37
CA THR A 745 -17.30 3.91 -19.70
C THR A 745 -18.74 3.62 -20.11
N ILE A 746 -19.24 2.42 -19.83
CA ILE A 746 -20.63 2.04 -20.13
C ILE A 746 -21.61 2.85 -19.29
N LYS A 747 -21.37 3.03 -17.99
CA LYS A 747 -22.22 3.89 -17.14
C LYS A 747 -22.30 5.32 -17.69
N LEU A 748 -21.14 5.90 -18.02
CA LEU A 748 -21.07 7.25 -18.59
C LEU A 748 -21.80 7.34 -19.93
N LEU A 749 -21.60 6.37 -20.81
CA LEU A 749 -22.32 6.29 -22.09
C LEU A 749 -23.83 6.22 -21.86
N SER A 750 -24.30 5.38 -20.93
CA SER A 750 -25.72 5.28 -20.59
C SER A 750 -26.32 6.58 -20.07
N GLU A 751 -25.60 7.32 -19.23
CA GLU A 751 -26.02 8.64 -18.72
C GLU A 751 -26.14 9.64 -19.87
N LYS A 752 -25.12 9.72 -20.73
CA LYS A 752 -25.11 10.62 -21.90
C LYS A 752 -26.17 10.29 -22.96
N LEU A 753 -26.44 9.01 -23.18
CA LEU A 753 -27.50 8.58 -24.11
C LEU A 753 -28.91 8.95 -23.63
N LYS A 754 -29.11 9.03 -22.31
CA LYS A 754 -30.37 9.53 -21.73
C LYS A 754 -30.52 11.05 -21.93
N GLU A 755 -29.44 11.81 -21.81
CA GLU A 755 -29.45 13.27 -22.03
C GLU A 755 -29.76 13.64 -23.49
N LYS A 756 -29.16 12.93 -24.46
CA LYS A 756 -29.22 13.29 -25.89
C LYS A 756 -30.38 12.66 -26.69
N SER A 757 -31.28 11.90 -26.05
CA SER A 757 -32.46 11.26 -26.69
C SER A 757 -32.15 10.46 -27.97
N VAL A 758 -31.10 9.63 -27.93
CA VAL A 758 -30.61 8.85 -29.09
C VAL A 758 -31.55 7.66 -29.40
N PRO A 759 -31.86 7.33 -30.68
CA PRO A 759 -32.65 6.16 -31.07
C PRO A 759 -32.06 4.82 -30.61
N GLU A 760 -32.90 3.84 -30.28
CA GLU A 760 -32.49 2.58 -29.65
C GLU A 760 -31.52 1.73 -30.51
N GLU A 761 -31.70 1.74 -31.83
CA GLU A 761 -30.80 1.04 -32.77
C GLU A 761 -29.38 1.63 -32.74
N GLN A 762 -29.26 2.96 -32.65
CA GLN A 762 -27.96 3.64 -32.52
C GLN A 762 -27.33 3.44 -31.14
N ARG A 763 -28.15 3.30 -30.08
CA ARG A 763 -27.64 2.97 -28.73
C ARG A 763 -26.98 1.60 -28.72
N ARG A 764 -27.60 0.60 -29.36
CA ARG A 764 -27.02 -0.74 -29.49
C ARG A 764 -25.65 -0.68 -30.16
N VAL A 765 -25.54 0.02 -31.29
CA VAL A 765 -24.27 0.18 -32.02
C VAL A 765 -23.19 0.81 -31.15
N LEU A 766 -23.53 1.84 -30.36
CA LEU A 766 -22.57 2.49 -29.46
C LEU A 766 -22.10 1.57 -28.33
N TYR A 767 -23.01 0.82 -27.70
CA TYR A 767 -22.62 -0.15 -26.68
C TYR A 767 -21.74 -1.25 -27.27
N GLU A 768 -22.13 -1.82 -28.40
CA GLU A 768 -21.37 -2.87 -29.10
C GLU A 768 -19.96 -2.38 -29.44
N HIS A 769 -19.83 -1.14 -29.94
CA HIS A 769 -18.52 -0.53 -30.24
C HIS A 769 -17.64 -0.41 -28.99
N VAL A 770 -18.21 0.04 -27.86
CA VAL A 770 -17.45 0.16 -26.59
C VAL A 770 -17.02 -1.22 -26.07
N PHE A 771 -17.92 -2.22 -26.05
CA PHE A 771 -17.58 -3.57 -25.62
C PHE A 771 -16.55 -4.24 -26.55
N ALA A 772 -16.70 -4.10 -27.87
CA ALA A 772 -15.74 -4.61 -28.85
C ALA A 772 -14.35 -3.99 -28.67
N PHE A 773 -14.28 -2.68 -28.42
CA PHE A 773 -13.02 -2.01 -28.11
C PHE A 773 -12.34 -2.65 -26.89
N PHE A 774 -13.00 -2.66 -25.73
CA PHE A 774 -12.39 -3.14 -24.48
C PHE A 774 -12.05 -4.64 -24.49
N SER A 775 -12.84 -5.47 -25.17
CA SER A 775 -12.55 -6.91 -25.31
C SER A 775 -11.34 -7.20 -26.20
N SER A 776 -11.10 -6.36 -27.22
CA SER A 776 -9.94 -6.50 -28.12
C SER A 776 -8.59 -6.12 -27.47
N LEU A 777 -8.61 -5.25 -26.46
CA LEU A 777 -7.40 -4.68 -25.86
C LEU A 777 -6.51 -5.72 -25.17
N ASP A 778 -5.19 -5.50 -25.26
CA ASP A 778 -4.20 -6.28 -24.53
C ASP A 778 -4.20 -5.95 -23.03
N ALA A 779 -3.91 -6.96 -22.22
CA ALA A 779 -4.05 -6.90 -20.76
C ALA A 779 -3.29 -5.73 -20.09
N HIS A 780 -2.20 -5.26 -20.70
CA HIS A 780 -1.32 -4.21 -20.19
C HIS A 780 -1.64 -2.80 -20.70
N ARG A 781 -2.59 -2.65 -21.63
CA ARG A 781 -2.92 -1.34 -22.20
C ARG A 781 -3.65 -0.48 -21.15
N GLN A 782 -3.15 0.74 -20.92
CA GLN A 782 -3.79 1.70 -20.02
C GLN A 782 -4.70 2.65 -20.82
N VAL A 783 -5.91 2.88 -20.33
CA VAL A 783 -6.85 3.86 -20.91
C VAL A 783 -6.78 5.14 -20.09
N ALA A 784 -6.56 6.28 -20.76
CA ALA A 784 -6.48 7.58 -20.09
C ALA A 784 -7.87 8.02 -19.60
N VAL A 785 -8.25 7.60 -18.39
CA VAL A 785 -9.59 7.80 -17.80
C VAL A 785 -10.06 9.26 -17.85
N ALA A 786 -9.15 10.22 -17.65
CA ALA A 786 -9.47 11.66 -17.69
C ALA A 786 -10.02 12.14 -19.05
N LYS A 787 -9.70 11.45 -20.15
CA LYS A 787 -10.18 11.79 -21.50
C LYS A 787 -11.50 11.12 -21.87
N VAL A 788 -11.91 10.07 -21.15
CA VAL A 788 -13.08 9.24 -21.48
C VAL A 788 -14.37 10.05 -21.64
N PRO A 789 -14.70 11.05 -20.78
CA PRO A 789 -15.93 11.82 -20.96
C PRO A 789 -16.01 12.59 -22.28
N GLN A 790 -14.93 13.29 -22.64
CA GLN A 790 -14.88 14.05 -23.90
C GLN A 790 -14.92 13.12 -25.11
N VAL A 791 -14.24 11.97 -25.01
CA VAL A 791 -14.21 10.96 -26.07
C VAL A 791 -15.60 10.35 -26.29
N ILE A 792 -16.34 10.05 -25.22
CA ILE A 792 -17.72 9.51 -25.33
C ILE A 792 -18.66 10.56 -25.92
N ASP A 793 -18.56 11.82 -25.50
CA ASP A 793 -19.37 12.89 -26.09
C ASP A 793 -19.07 13.03 -27.60
N ALA A 794 -17.81 12.96 -28.01
CA ALA A 794 -17.40 13.01 -29.42
C ALA A 794 -17.90 11.79 -30.21
N LEU A 795 -17.80 10.59 -29.64
CA LEU A 795 -18.28 9.35 -30.25
C LEU A 795 -19.79 9.40 -30.49
N ILE A 796 -20.57 9.89 -29.50
CA ILE A 796 -22.02 10.06 -29.65
C ILE A 796 -22.34 11.08 -30.74
N SER A 797 -21.65 12.23 -30.75
CA SER A 797 -21.87 13.27 -31.76
C SER A 797 -21.54 12.77 -33.18
N CYS A 798 -20.44 12.04 -33.37
CA CYS A 798 -20.13 11.41 -34.66
C CYS A 798 -21.21 10.42 -35.10
N ASN A 799 -21.66 9.54 -34.20
CA ASN A 799 -22.68 8.55 -34.53
C ASN A 799 -24.03 9.19 -34.89
N LEU A 800 -24.42 10.28 -34.20
CA LEU A 800 -25.62 11.05 -34.53
C LEU A 800 -25.54 11.75 -35.90
N GLN A 801 -24.33 12.15 -36.31
CA GLN A 801 -24.06 12.71 -37.63
C GLN A 801 -23.86 11.62 -38.72
N GLY A 802 -23.97 10.33 -38.38
CA GLY A 802 -23.77 9.21 -39.31
C GLY A 802 -22.31 8.94 -39.67
N SER A 803 -21.35 9.52 -38.93
CA SER A 803 -19.92 9.28 -39.10
C SER A 803 -19.43 8.23 -38.11
N MET A 804 -18.63 7.26 -38.56
CA MET A 804 -17.98 6.30 -37.66
C MET A 804 -16.55 6.75 -37.32
N VAL A 805 -16.25 6.78 -36.03
CA VAL A 805 -14.88 6.95 -35.51
C VAL A 805 -14.62 5.85 -34.49
N SER A 806 -13.41 5.28 -34.51
CA SER A 806 -13.06 4.27 -33.52
C SER A 806 -12.77 4.93 -32.16
N LEU A 807 -13.16 4.27 -31.09
CA LEU A 807 -12.85 4.72 -29.73
C LEU A 807 -11.33 4.84 -29.51
N ASP A 808 -10.53 3.99 -30.17
CA ASP A 808 -9.07 4.02 -30.05
C ASP A 808 -8.45 5.28 -30.66
N SER A 809 -8.91 5.66 -31.85
CA SER A 809 -8.45 6.87 -32.55
C SER A 809 -8.68 8.13 -31.69
N LEU A 810 -9.84 8.22 -31.03
CA LEU A 810 -10.17 9.34 -30.15
C LEU A 810 -9.31 9.37 -28.87
N LEU A 811 -8.88 8.23 -28.36
CA LEU A 811 -8.03 8.14 -27.18
C LEU A 811 -6.56 8.46 -27.49
N GLN A 812 -6.08 8.04 -28.66
CA GLN A 812 -4.70 8.26 -29.09
C GLN A 812 -4.43 9.71 -29.52
N SER A 813 -5.35 10.34 -30.26
CA SER A 813 -5.13 11.74 -30.68
C SER A 813 -5.41 12.72 -29.53
N PRO A 814 -4.48 13.63 -29.20
CA PRO A 814 -4.62 14.56 -28.10
C PRO A 814 -5.72 15.61 -28.32
N PHE A 815 -6.08 15.90 -29.58
CA PHE A 815 -7.00 17.00 -29.93
C PHE A 815 -8.27 16.56 -30.67
N LEU A 816 -8.31 15.35 -31.25
CA LEU A 816 -9.40 14.92 -32.14
C LEU A 816 -10.79 14.98 -31.49
N ALA A 817 -10.96 14.44 -30.27
CA ALA A 817 -12.24 14.48 -29.56
C ALA A 817 -12.69 15.93 -29.30
N GLY A 818 -11.77 16.80 -28.89
CA GLY A 818 -12.06 18.22 -28.67
C GLY A 818 -12.44 18.95 -29.97
N ALA A 819 -11.79 18.60 -31.08
CA ALA A 819 -12.08 19.17 -32.40
C ALA A 819 -13.47 18.77 -32.89
N ILE A 820 -13.84 17.48 -32.77
CA ILE A 820 -15.19 16.98 -33.10
C ILE A 820 -16.25 17.73 -32.30
N LEU A 821 -16.04 17.90 -30.99
CA LEU A 821 -16.98 18.63 -30.14
C LEU A 821 -17.08 20.12 -30.50
N ALA A 822 -15.97 20.73 -30.96
CA ALA A 822 -15.98 22.11 -31.43
C ALA A 822 -16.76 22.26 -32.75
N LEU A 823 -16.64 21.28 -33.67
CA LEU A 823 -17.43 21.23 -34.90
C LEU A 823 -18.93 21.01 -34.62
N ASP A 824 -19.25 20.08 -33.71
CA ASP A 824 -20.63 19.74 -33.33
C ASP A 824 -21.39 20.96 -32.77
N LYS A 825 -20.73 21.78 -31.94
CA LYS A 825 -21.30 23.05 -31.44
C LYS A 825 -21.69 24.04 -32.53
N LEU A 826 -21.04 23.97 -33.68
CA LEU A 826 -21.31 24.82 -34.84
C LEU A 826 -22.14 24.11 -35.92
N HIS A 827 -22.62 22.89 -35.64
CA HIS A 827 -23.33 22.03 -36.58
C HIS A 827 -22.54 21.77 -37.88
N LEU A 828 -21.21 21.68 -37.78
CA LEU A 828 -20.33 21.31 -38.89
C LEU A 828 -20.07 19.79 -38.88
N PRO A 829 -19.95 19.15 -40.05
CA PRO A 829 -19.76 17.70 -40.14
C PRO A 829 -18.36 17.30 -39.68
N ALA A 830 -18.28 16.32 -38.76
CA ALA A 830 -17.00 15.75 -38.35
C ALA A 830 -16.34 14.87 -39.43
N ALA A 831 -17.12 14.36 -40.40
CA ALA A 831 -16.64 13.51 -41.49
C ALA A 831 -15.44 14.13 -42.24
N ASP A 832 -15.53 15.43 -42.57
CA ASP A 832 -14.48 16.15 -43.30
C ASP A 832 -13.12 16.15 -42.56
N LEU A 833 -13.13 16.03 -41.22
CA LEU A 833 -11.93 15.92 -40.38
C LEU A 833 -11.44 14.47 -40.29
N LEU A 834 -12.38 13.53 -40.18
CA LEU A 834 -12.09 12.11 -40.06
C LEU A 834 -11.51 11.53 -41.36
N ASP A 835 -11.85 12.09 -42.51
CA ASP A 835 -11.34 11.71 -43.83
C ASP A 835 -9.90 12.19 -44.10
N LYS A 836 -9.29 12.96 -43.19
CA LYS A 836 -7.91 13.45 -43.33
C LYS A 836 -6.90 12.44 -42.79
N GLU A 837 -5.80 12.25 -43.53
CA GLU A 837 -4.68 11.41 -43.08
C GLU A 837 -3.77 12.16 -42.09
N GLN A 838 -3.04 11.40 -41.26
CA GLN A 838 -1.99 11.95 -40.41
C GLN A 838 -0.76 12.34 -41.26
N PRO A 839 -0.05 13.44 -40.95
CA PRO A 839 -0.16 14.30 -39.76
C PRO A 839 -1.19 15.44 -39.86
N LEU A 840 -1.74 15.70 -41.05
CA LEU A 840 -2.64 16.83 -41.32
C LEU A 840 -3.88 16.83 -40.41
N GLN A 841 -4.46 15.67 -40.17
CA GLN A 841 -5.61 15.54 -39.26
C GLN A 841 -5.33 16.11 -37.86
N ASP A 842 -4.13 15.84 -37.31
CA ASP A 842 -3.76 16.30 -35.97
C ASP A 842 -3.50 17.82 -35.96
N GLU A 843 -2.91 18.38 -37.03
CA GLU A 843 -2.74 19.83 -37.18
C GLU A 843 -4.07 20.57 -37.26
N ILE A 844 -5.02 20.04 -38.04
CA ILE A 844 -6.37 20.58 -38.15
C ILE A 844 -7.07 20.44 -36.79
N ALA A 845 -7.02 19.28 -36.15
CA ALA A 845 -7.66 19.06 -34.85
C ALA A 845 -7.14 20.04 -33.78
N ALA A 846 -5.81 20.25 -33.70
CA ALA A 846 -5.22 21.22 -32.79
C ALA A 846 -5.71 22.65 -33.05
N SER A 847 -5.82 23.01 -34.33
CA SER A 847 -6.32 24.32 -34.77
C SER A 847 -7.79 24.53 -34.42
N LEU A 848 -8.64 23.53 -34.65
CA LEU A 848 -10.07 23.58 -34.31
C LEU A 848 -10.31 23.69 -32.80
N VAL A 849 -9.54 22.95 -31.98
CA VAL A 849 -9.59 23.09 -30.51
C VAL A 849 -9.22 24.51 -30.10
N LYS A 850 -8.16 25.08 -30.70
CA LYS A 850 -7.75 26.46 -30.43
C LYS A 850 -8.85 27.45 -30.81
N LEU A 851 -9.45 27.33 -32.00
CA LEU A 851 -10.56 28.17 -32.44
C LEU A 851 -11.76 28.08 -31.49
N GLY A 852 -12.10 26.89 -31.01
CA GLY A 852 -13.15 26.71 -30.01
C GLY A 852 -12.92 27.48 -28.70
N GLN A 853 -11.67 27.85 -28.41
CA GLN A 853 -11.32 28.67 -27.24
C GLN A 853 -11.30 30.18 -27.56
N VAL A 854 -10.73 30.58 -28.70
CA VAL A 854 -10.46 31.99 -29.01
C VAL A 854 -11.53 32.66 -29.87
N GLY A 855 -12.33 31.89 -30.62
CA GLY A 855 -13.37 32.41 -31.51
C GLY A 855 -14.44 31.35 -31.82
N PRO A 856 -15.17 30.83 -30.81
CA PRO A 856 -16.06 29.68 -30.97
C PRO A 856 -17.22 29.89 -31.94
N GLU A 857 -17.61 31.13 -32.24
CA GLU A 857 -18.76 31.45 -33.10
C GLU A 857 -18.38 31.68 -34.58
N ASN A 858 -17.08 31.68 -34.93
CA ASN A 858 -16.62 32.03 -36.27
C ASN A 858 -16.61 30.81 -37.20
N VAL A 859 -17.77 30.47 -37.77
CA VAL A 859 -17.96 29.34 -38.69
C VAL A 859 -17.02 29.39 -39.91
N LEU A 860 -16.72 30.59 -40.43
CA LEU A 860 -15.84 30.75 -41.59
C LEU A 860 -14.39 30.39 -41.25
N ALA A 861 -13.90 30.79 -40.08
CA ALA A 861 -12.58 30.41 -39.60
C ALA A 861 -12.43 28.90 -39.39
N PHE A 862 -13.47 28.23 -38.87
CA PHE A 862 -13.50 26.76 -38.76
C PHE A 862 -13.40 26.10 -40.14
N LYS A 863 -14.16 26.58 -41.14
CA LYS A 863 -14.08 26.09 -42.53
C LYS A 863 -12.71 26.33 -43.15
N LEU A 864 -12.09 27.49 -42.91
CA LEU A 864 -10.76 27.80 -43.42
C LEU A 864 -9.69 26.88 -42.80
N ALA A 865 -9.74 26.64 -41.49
CA ALA A 865 -8.80 25.74 -40.81
C ALA A 865 -8.87 24.29 -41.32
N MET A 866 -10.04 23.84 -41.79
CA MET A 866 -10.28 22.51 -42.36
C MET A 866 -9.74 22.33 -43.80
N GLN A 867 -9.39 23.41 -44.50
CA GLN A 867 -8.92 23.34 -45.89
C GLN A 867 -7.52 22.74 -45.98
N ASP A 868 -7.30 21.89 -46.98
CA ASP A 868 -6.01 21.27 -47.30
C ASP A 868 -5.25 22.05 -48.40
N ASP A 869 -5.47 23.36 -48.46
CA ASP A 869 -4.80 24.24 -49.42
C ASP A 869 -3.85 25.21 -48.71
N SER A 870 -3.14 26.02 -49.50
CA SER A 870 -2.23 27.04 -48.97
C SER A 870 -2.90 28.02 -48.01
N LYS A 871 -4.21 28.32 -48.16
CA LYS A 871 -4.91 29.25 -47.29
C LYS A 871 -5.20 28.61 -45.93
N GLY A 872 -5.66 27.37 -45.92
CA GLY A 872 -5.84 26.59 -44.69
C GLY A 872 -4.51 26.41 -43.95
N HIS A 873 -3.44 26.06 -44.67
CA HIS A 873 -2.09 25.92 -44.10
C HIS A 873 -1.59 27.23 -43.45
N ASP A 874 -1.61 28.35 -44.18
CA ASP A 874 -1.18 29.65 -43.67
C ASP A 874 -2.00 30.07 -42.42
N PHE A 875 -3.30 29.78 -42.43
CA PHE A 875 -4.19 30.10 -41.31
C PHE A 875 -3.87 29.30 -40.06
N ARG A 876 -3.64 27.98 -40.19
CA ARG A 876 -3.25 27.12 -39.07
C ARG A 876 -1.92 27.56 -38.44
N LEU A 877 -0.93 27.94 -39.25
CA LEU A 877 0.36 28.44 -38.76
C LEU A 877 0.23 29.73 -37.93
N LEU A 878 -0.53 30.71 -38.43
CA LEU A 878 -0.73 31.98 -37.71
C LEU A 878 -1.58 31.79 -36.45
N LEU A 879 -2.58 30.90 -36.51
CA LEU A 879 -3.38 30.54 -35.35
C LEU A 879 -2.53 29.87 -34.25
N ALA A 880 -1.58 29.01 -34.62
CA ALA A 880 -0.66 28.37 -33.68
C ALA A 880 0.24 29.38 -32.94
N ARG A 881 0.59 30.50 -33.58
CA ARG A 881 1.33 31.62 -32.96
C ARG A 881 0.49 32.43 -31.96
N MET A 882 -0.83 32.22 -31.91
CA MET A 882 -1.65 32.85 -30.89
C MET A 882 -1.33 32.27 -29.49
N GLY A 883 -0.84 33.10 -28.58
CA GLY A 883 -0.49 32.72 -27.21
C GLY A 883 -1.65 32.05 -26.44
N ARG A 884 -1.35 31.47 -25.26
CA ARG A 884 -2.41 30.95 -24.36
C ARG A 884 -3.22 32.14 -23.84
N VAL A 885 -4.44 32.32 -24.33
CA VAL A 885 -5.30 33.45 -23.95
C VAL A 885 -6.39 32.98 -22.99
N ASN A 886 -6.56 33.69 -21.89
CA ASN A 886 -7.63 33.46 -20.90
C ASN A 886 -8.97 34.12 -21.31
N LYS A 887 -9.07 34.72 -22.51
CA LYS A 887 -10.26 35.42 -23.02
C LYS A 887 -10.41 35.22 -24.52
N GLN A 888 -11.65 35.19 -25.01
CA GLN A 888 -11.98 35.14 -26.43
C GLN A 888 -11.45 36.38 -27.17
N GLN A 889 -10.98 36.19 -28.40
CA GLN A 889 -10.41 37.24 -29.27
C GLN A 889 -11.01 37.14 -30.68
N PRO A 890 -12.34 37.29 -30.84
CA PRO A 890 -13.03 37.05 -32.11
C PRO A 890 -12.54 37.98 -33.23
N TYR A 891 -12.20 39.23 -32.90
CA TYR A 891 -11.68 40.19 -33.90
C TYR A 891 -10.34 39.74 -34.51
N LEU A 892 -9.41 39.21 -33.72
CA LEU A 892 -8.12 38.74 -34.26
C LEU A 892 -8.30 37.52 -35.18
N ILE A 893 -9.26 36.66 -34.90
CA ILE A 893 -9.60 35.54 -35.78
C ILE A 893 -10.17 36.04 -37.10
N THR A 894 -11.08 37.01 -37.06
CA THR A 894 -11.61 37.65 -38.28
C THR A 894 -10.52 38.35 -39.07
N LEU A 895 -9.61 39.08 -38.41
CA LEU A 895 -8.45 39.73 -39.03
C LEU A 895 -7.57 38.73 -39.78
N LEU A 896 -7.26 37.58 -39.16
CA LEU A 896 -6.46 36.51 -39.77
C LEU A 896 -7.21 35.86 -40.94
N HIS A 897 -8.48 35.50 -40.74
CA HIS A 897 -9.30 34.89 -41.78
C HIS A 897 -9.39 35.79 -43.02
N ASP A 898 -9.83 37.04 -42.85
CA ASP A 898 -10.05 37.98 -43.95
C ASP A 898 -8.72 38.36 -44.61
N GLY A 899 -7.65 38.51 -43.81
CA GLY A 899 -6.32 38.83 -44.33
C GLY A 899 -5.74 37.72 -45.22
N ILE A 900 -5.97 36.44 -44.88
CA ILE A 900 -5.50 35.30 -45.69
C ILE A 900 -6.38 35.11 -46.93
N VAL A 901 -7.70 35.15 -46.76
CA VAL A 901 -8.65 34.95 -47.87
C VAL A 901 -8.44 36.01 -48.95
N ASN A 902 -8.24 37.27 -48.55
CA ASN A 902 -8.05 38.40 -49.46
C ASN A 902 -6.57 38.65 -49.84
N ARG A 903 -5.62 37.83 -49.35
CA ARG A 903 -4.17 38.01 -49.56
C ARG A 903 -3.71 39.46 -49.26
N ARG A 904 -4.15 40.01 -48.14
CA ARG A 904 -3.85 41.39 -47.71
C ARG A 904 -2.34 41.60 -47.49
N THR A 905 -1.81 42.71 -48.01
CA THR A 905 -0.37 43.05 -47.91
C THR A 905 -0.08 44.41 -47.23
N TRP A 906 -1.09 45.03 -46.62
CA TRP A 906 -0.99 46.30 -45.89
C TRP A 906 -1.45 46.14 -44.43
N PRO A 907 -0.90 46.90 -43.47
CA PRO A 907 -1.21 46.77 -42.04
C PRO A 907 -2.58 47.36 -41.64
N GLU A 908 -3.15 46.83 -40.54
CA GLU A 908 -4.43 47.26 -39.95
C GLU A 908 -4.27 47.85 -38.54
N PHE A 909 -3.20 48.63 -38.34
CA PHE A 909 -2.84 49.14 -37.01
C PHE A 909 -3.97 49.92 -36.31
N GLU A 910 -4.69 50.79 -37.03
CA GLU A 910 -5.79 51.58 -36.47
C GLU A 910 -6.96 50.70 -36.01
N ASN A 911 -7.28 49.63 -36.75
CA ASN A 911 -8.36 48.73 -36.40
C ASN A 911 -7.97 47.81 -35.24
N ILE A 912 -6.71 47.39 -35.16
CA ILE A 912 -6.18 46.63 -34.01
C ILE A 912 -6.23 47.50 -32.74
N GLU A 913 -5.80 48.76 -32.84
CA GLU A 913 -5.79 49.71 -31.72
C GLU A 913 -7.19 49.96 -31.15
N LYS A 914 -8.21 49.98 -32.03
CA LYS A 914 -9.62 50.21 -31.70
C LYS A 914 -10.34 48.97 -31.16
N ASN A 915 -10.10 47.79 -31.74
CA ASN A 915 -10.92 46.60 -31.49
C ASN A 915 -10.26 45.55 -30.56
N VAL A 916 -8.97 45.71 -30.23
CA VAL A 916 -8.26 44.78 -29.34
C VAL A 916 -7.96 45.44 -27.99
N ALA A 917 -8.51 44.89 -26.91
CA ALA A 917 -8.31 45.41 -25.56
C ALA A 917 -7.04 44.85 -24.89
N GLY A 918 -6.29 45.74 -24.23
CA GLY A 918 -5.10 45.42 -23.42
C GLY A 918 -3.78 45.44 -24.20
N GLN A 919 -2.75 46.07 -23.62
CA GLN A 919 -1.44 46.29 -24.24
C GLN A 919 -0.80 45.01 -24.82
N ARG A 920 -0.87 43.91 -24.05
CA ARG A 920 -0.29 42.62 -24.44
C ARG A 920 -0.98 42.00 -25.66
N ASN A 921 -2.31 42.09 -25.71
CA ASN A 921 -3.09 41.56 -26.84
C ASN A 921 -2.93 42.43 -28.09
N LYS A 922 -2.78 43.76 -27.91
CA LYS A 922 -2.46 44.68 -29.01
C LYS A 922 -1.09 44.35 -29.62
N ALA A 923 -0.07 44.17 -28.78
CA ALA A 923 1.26 43.76 -29.24
C ALA A 923 1.22 42.43 -30.01
N GLN A 924 0.46 41.44 -29.52
CA GLN A 924 0.25 40.19 -30.22
C GLN A 924 -0.52 40.38 -31.53
N GLY A 925 -1.53 41.25 -31.56
CA GLY A 925 -2.27 41.60 -32.77
C GLY A 925 -1.36 42.21 -33.84
N TYR A 926 -0.45 43.11 -33.45
CA TYR A 926 0.54 43.70 -34.35
C TYR A 926 1.50 42.65 -34.92
N ASP A 927 2.03 41.75 -34.07
CA ASP A 927 2.93 40.67 -34.52
C ASP A 927 2.24 39.70 -35.50
N LEU A 928 0.98 39.33 -35.22
CA LEU A 928 0.19 38.46 -36.10
C LEU A 928 -0.13 39.14 -37.44
N ASP A 929 -0.48 40.44 -37.42
CA ASP A 929 -0.77 41.22 -38.62
C ASP A 929 0.46 41.35 -39.52
N GLU A 930 1.62 41.64 -38.92
CA GLU A 930 2.90 41.72 -39.62
C GLU A 930 3.29 40.38 -40.25
N SER A 931 3.16 39.29 -39.49
CA SER A 931 3.43 37.93 -39.97
C SER A 931 2.52 37.53 -41.13
N LEU A 932 1.22 37.85 -41.04
CA LEU A 932 0.25 37.61 -42.11
C LEU A 932 0.63 38.33 -43.40
N ILE A 933 1.02 39.60 -43.29
CA ILE A 933 1.43 40.42 -44.45
C ILE A 933 2.66 39.83 -45.11
N LEU A 934 3.66 39.44 -44.31
CA LEU A 934 4.89 38.84 -44.83
C LEU A 934 4.61 37.49 -45.51
N MET A 935 3.80 36.62 -44.89
CA MET A 935 3.38 35.35 -45.52
C MET A 935 2.70 35.60 -46.86
N ASN A 936 1.74 36.54 -46.93
CA ASN A 936 1.06 36.88 -48.18
C ASN A 936 2.01 37.44 -49.24
N ARG A 937 3.03 38.21 -48.85
CA ARG A 937 4.07 38.71 -49.76
C ARG A 937 4.95 37.58 -50.29
N LEU A 938 5.34 36.63 -49.44
CA LEU A 938 6.07 35.44 -49.88
C LEU A 938 5.23 34.57 -50.82
N ARG A 939 3.94 34.38 -50.53
CA ARG A 939 3.01 33.68 -51.43
C ARG A 939 2.88 34.39 -52.77
N ALA A 940 2.82 35.72 -52.80
CA ALA A 940 2.80 36.50 -54.04
C ALA A 940 4.09 36.34 -54.89
N LEU A 941 5.20 35.94 -54.27
CA LEU A 941 6.47 35.61 -54.93
C LEU A 941 6.61 34.11 -55.24
N ASN A 942 5.55 33.32 -55.03
CA ASN A 942 5.49 31.87 -55.26
C ASN A 942 6.45 31.04 -54.39
N PHE A 943 6.64 31.42 -53.13
CA PHE A 943 7.36 30.57 -52.17
C PHE A 943 6.50 29.38 -51.72
N ASN A 944 7.16 28.23 -51.51
CA ASN A 944 6.54 26.99 -51.02
C ASN A 944 6.33 27.01 -49.49
N ASP A 945 5.65 25.99 -48.98
CA ASP A 945 5.29 25.89 -47.56
C ASP A 945 6.52 25.86 -46.64
N GLN A 946 7.64 25.29 -47.07
CA GLN A 946 8.87 25.21 -46.26
C GLN A 946 9.43 26.57 -45.86
N VAL A 947 9.36 27.57 -46.74
CA VAL A 947 9.80 28.93 -46.44
C VAL A 947 8.78 29.66 -45.56
N ILE A 948 7.49 29.42 -45.79
CA ILE A 948 6.40 29.99 -44.98
C ILE A 948 6.45 29.45 -43.54
N GLU A 949 6.60 28.14 -43.38
CA GLU A 949 6.78 27.49 -42.09
C GLU A 949 8.01 28.01 -41.37
N PHE A 950 9.13 28.19 -42.08
CA PHE A 950 10.35 28.74 -41.49
C PHE A 950 10.14 30.15 -40.94
N LEU A 951 9.44 31.02 -41.69
CA LEU A 951 9.04 32.35 -41.19
C LEU A 951 8.16 32.27 -39.94
N ALA A 952 7.33 31.23 -39.82
CA ALA A 952 6.45 31.02 -38.67
C ALA A 952 7.14 30.43 -37.43
N LYS A 953 8.36 29.89 -37.55
CA LYS A 953 9.10 29.32 -36.41
C LYS A 953 9.51 30.42 -35.43
N ASP A 954 9.55 30.11 -34.13
CA ASP A 954 10.03 31.02 -33.09
C ASP A 954 11.43 30.61 -32.60
N ASN A 955 12.42 30.68 -33.49
CA ASN A 955 13.83 30.48 -33.18
C ASN A 955 14.67 31.65 -33.71
N ASP A 956 15.92 31.77 -33.23
CA ASP A 956 16.76 32.94 -33.51
C ASP A 956 17.00 33.14 -35.02
N LYS A 957 17.21 32.04 -35.76
CA LYS A 957 17.35 32.03 -37.21
C LYS A 957 16.10 32.53 -37.95
N SER A 958 14.91 32.08 -37.56
CA SER A 958 13.64 32.57 -38.12
C SER A 958 13.42 34.04 -37.80
N ARG A 959 13.69 34.47 -36.55
CA ARG A 959 13.58 35.88 -36.16
C ARG A 959 14.53 36.76 -36.96
N GLN A 960 15.72 36.27 -37.27
CA GLN A 960 16.65 36.95 -38.14
C GLN A 960 16.16 37.03 -39.59
N PHE A 961 15.64 35.92 -40.13
CA PHE A 961 15.00 35.90 -41.44
C PHE A 961 13.86 36.92 -41.53
N HIS A 962 12.96 36.92 -40.54
CA HIS A 962 11.86 37.87 -40.41
C HIS A 962 12.35 39.33 -40.43
N LYS A 963 13.35 39.67 -39.61
CA LYS A 963 13.95 41.01 -39.56
C LYS A 963 14.59 41.42 -40.88
N ALA A 964 15.31 40.51 -41.54
CA ALA A 964 15.96 40.78 -42.81
C ALA A 964 14.93 41.05 -43.90
N VAL A 965 13.89 40.21 -44.00
CA VAL A 965 12.78 40.38 -44.96
C VAL A 965 12.07 41.72 -44.75
N LEU A 966 11.74 42.09 -43.51
CA LEU A 966 11.11 43.37 -43.20
C LEU A 966 11.95 44.57 -43.63
N ARG A 967 13.27 44.48 -43.41
CA ARG A 967 14.18 45.56 -43.81
C ARG A 967 14.23 45.71 -45.33
N VAL A 968 14.29 44.60 -46.06
CA VAL A 968 14.23 44.61 -47.53
C VAL A 968 12.93 45.23 -48.00
N GLU A 969 11.79 44.81 -47.43
CA GLU A 969 10.49 45.37 -47.78
C GLU A 969 10.42 46.88 -47.52
N THR A 970 10.99 47.35 -46.42
CA THR A 970 11.00 48.77 -46.03
C THR A 970 11.84 49.62 -46.98
N GLU A 971 13.05 49.14 -47.33
CA GLU A 971 13.94 49.84 -48.25
C GLU A 971 13.38 49.83 -49.67
N CYS A 972 12.87 48.70 -50.15
CA CYS A 972 12.20 48.62 -51.45
C CYS A 972 11.00 49.57 -51.53
N GLN A 973 10.20 49.66 -50.46
CA GLN A 973 9.08 50.61 -50.38
C GLN A 973 9.56 52.08 -50.41
N THR A 974 10.68 52.39 -49.74
CA THR A 974 11.28 53.73 -49.74
C THR A 974 11.78 54.10 -51.13
N ILE A 975 12.48 53.19 -51.80
CA ILE A 975 12.95 53.36 -53.18
C ILE A 975 11.75 53.56 -54.11
N ARG A 976 10.72 52.70 -54.03
CA ARG A 976 9.48 52.83 -54.82
C ARG A 976 8.81 54.18 -54.63
N SER A 977 8.62 54.60 -53.38
CA SER A 977 7.94 55.88 -53.05
C SER A 977 8.72 57.07 -53.61
N ARG A 978 10.05 57.07 -53.46
CA ARG A 978 10.91 58.11 -53.99
C ARG A 978 10.87 58.17 -55.52
N LEU A 979 11.00 57.03 -56.19
CA LEU A 979 11.04 56.95 -57.65
C LEU A 979 9.67 57.25 -58.27
N LYS A 980 8.57 56.84 -57.64
CA LYS A 980 7.21 57.14 -58.12
C LYS A 980 6.97 58.66 -58.25
N ILE A 981 7.58 59.45 -57.37
CA ILE A 981 7.50 60.92 -57.38
C ILE A 981 8.55 61.53 -58.30
N LYS A 982 9.82 61.13 -58.15
CA LYS A 982 10.96 61.81 -58.77
C LYS A 982 11.38 61.26 -60.14
N ALA A 983 10.97 60.04 -60.49
CA ALA A 983 11.49 59.28 -61.63
C ALA A 983 10.53 58.16 -62.10
N LYS A 984 9.39 58.53 -62.69
CA LYS A 984 8.28 57.60 -63.03
C LYS A 984 8.67 56.46 -63.98
N ASP A 985 9.46 56.73 -65.00
CA ASP A 985 9.99 55.75 -65.97
C ASP A 985 10.96 54.75 -65.30
N LYS A 986 11.83 55.22 -64.40
CA LYS A 986 12.68 54.35 -63.56
C LYS A 986 11.85 53.51 -62.58
N TRP A 987 10.77 54.07 -62.04
CA TRP A 987 9.82 53.35 -61.19
C TRP A 987 9.11 52.22 -61.94
N GLN A 988 8.72 52.41 -63.22
CA GLN A 988 8.11 51.36 -64.03
C GLN A 988 9.07 50.18 -64.27
N GLN A 989 10.33 50.47 -64.63
CA GLN A 989 11.36 49.43 -64.83
C GLN A 989 11.66 48.67 -63.54
N LEU A 990 11.80 49.39 -62.42
CA LEU A 990 12.00 48.78 -61.10
C LEU A 990 10.80 47.91 -60.72
N SER A 991 9.56 48.38 -60.94
CA SER A 991 8.36 47.64 -60.55
C SER A 991 8.23 46.29 -61.26
N ALA A 992 8.76 46.16 -62.48
CA ALA A 992 8.80 44.90 -63.21
C ALA A 992 9.89 43.94 -62.71
N SER A 993 11.03 44.45 -62.21
CA SER A 993 12.21 43.65 -61.88
C SER A 993 12.44 43.41 -60.38
N GLU A 994 11.85 44.25 -59.51
CA GLU A 994 11.91 44.13 -58.06
C GLU A 994 11.37 42.79 -57.51
N PRO A 995 10.31 42.18 -58.06
CA PRO A 995 9.85 40.87 -57.59
C PRO A 995 10.93 39.77 -57.67
N GLU A 996 11.68 39.72 -58.78
CA GLU A 996 12.78 38.75 -58.96
C GLU A 996 13.95 39.03 -58.02
N TYR A 997 14.28 40.30 -57.81
CA TYR A 997 15.26 40.70 -56.80
C TYR A 997 14.86 40.21 -55.40
N ARG A 998 13.63 40.51 -54.96
CA ARG A 998 13.14 40.10 -53.63
C ARG A 998 13.10 38.59 -53.49
N LYS A 999 12.62 37.88 -54.53
CA LYS A 999 12.57 36.41 -54.53
C LYS A 999 13.97 35.80 -54.41
N GLY A 1000 14.93 36.25 -55.22
CA GLY A 1000 16.31 35.78 -55.14
C GLY A 1000 16.94 36.07 -53.77
N LEU A 1001 16.66 37.23 -53.20
CA LEU A 1001 17.20 37.64 -51.90
C LEU A 1001 16.63 36.83 -50.74
N TYR A 1002 15.30 36.64 -50.70
CA TYR A 1002 14.64 35.84 -49.66
C TYR A 1002 15.04 34.37 -49.74
N GLN A 1003 15.20 33.83 -50.95
CA GLN A 1003 15.70 32.46 -51.14
C GLN A 1003 17.13 32.32 -50.62
N ALA A 1004 18.02 33.27 -50.95
CA ALA A 1004 19.41 33.26 -50.48
C ALA A 1004 19.50 33.32 -48.94
N LEU A 1005 18.65 34.15 -48.32
CA LEU A 1005 18.54 34.27 -46.86
C LEU A 1005 18.06 32.97 -46.19
N TYR A 1006 17.01 32.37 -46.73
CA TYR A 1006 16.45 31.11 -46.22
C TYR A 1006 17.48 29.98 -46.26
N GLU A 1007 18.13 29.79 -47.41
CA GLU A 1007 19.14 28.74 -47.61
C GLU A 1007 20.35 28.92 -46.69
N ALA A 1008 20.79 30.16 -46.48
CA ALA A 1008 21.92 30.46 -45.61
C ALA A 1008 21.64 30.15 -44.13
N LEU A 1009 20.39 30.30 -43.68
CA LEU A 1009 20.03 30.11 -42.28
C LEU A 1009 19.70 28.66 -41.91
N ILE A 1010 19.23 27.84 -42.85
CA ILE A 1010 18.81 26.45 -42.57
C ILE A 1010 19.95 25.44 -42.53
N ASN A 1011 21.06 25.68 -43.24
CA ASN A 1011 22.14 24.69 -43.31
C ASN A 1011 23.08 24.77 -42.09
N PRO A 1012 23.18 23.72 -41.25
CA PRO A 1012 24.21 23.63 -40.21
C PRO A 1012 25.56 23.33 -40.87
N CYS A 1013 26.41 24.34 -41.03
CA CYS A 1013 27.75 24.13 -41.59
C CYS A 1013 28.75 23.76 -40.48
N GLU A 1014 29.60 22.77 -40.73
CA GLU A 1014 30.77 22.51 -39.88
C GLU A 1014 31.71 23.74 -39.85
N PRO A 1015 32.54 23.93 -38.81
CA PRO A 1015 33.41 25.09 -38.67
C PRO A 1015 34.33 25.35 -39.88
N LYS A 1016 34.74 24.30 -40.61
CA LYS A 1016 35.57 24.42 -41.81
C LYS A 1016 34.79 24.91 -43.05
N GLU A 1017 33.48 24.78 -43.05
CA GLU A 1017 32.60 25.14 -44.17
C GLU A 1017 31.98 26.54 -44.02
N GLN A 1018 32.03 27.15 -42.83
CA GLN A 1018 31.46 28.49 -42.55
C GLN A 1018 31.98 29.59 -43.51
N LYS A 1019 33.27 29.57 -43.86
CA LYS A 1019 33.87 30.55 -44.79
C LYS A 1019 33.38 30.34 -46.23
N ASN A 1020 33.14 29.09 -46.63
CA ASN A 1020 32.60 28.76 -47.93
C ASN A 1020 31.11 29.12 -48.01
N ALA A 1021 30.34 28.83 -46.95
CA ALA A 1021 28.93 29.20 -46.84
C ALA A 1021 28.71 30.72 -46.87
N LEU A 1022 29.55 31.50 -46.18
CA LEU A 1022 29.51 32.97 -46.24
C LEU A 1022 29.83 33.49 -47.66
N GLY A 1023 30.82 32.88 -48.32
CA GLY A 1023 31.16 33.17 -49.72
C GLY A 1023 30.00 32.86 -50.68
N GLU A 1024 29.34 31.72 -50.52
CA GLU A 1024 28.18 31.33 -51.31
C GLU A 1024 26.98 32.26 -51.08
N PHE A 1025 26.68 32.60 -49.82
CA PHE A 1025 25.64 33.57 -49.48
C PHE A 1025 25.91 34.93 -50.13
N THR A 1026 27.16 35.42 -50.05
CA THR A 1026 27.57 36.69 -50.68
C THR A 1026 27.38 36.65 -52.19
N ASN A 1027 27.72 35.53 -52.84
CA ASN A 1027 27.49 35.34 -54.28
C ASN A 1027 26.01 35.37 -54.62
N LYS A 1028 25.14 34.70 -53.85
CA LYS A 1028 23.69 34.69 -54.06
C LYS A 1028 23.06 36.08 -53.82
N LEU A 1029 23.51 36.82 -52.81
CA LEU A 1029 23.11 38.23 -52.59
C LEU A 1029 23.43 39.09 -53.82
N ASN A 1030 24.66 38.97 -54.33
CA ASN A 1030 25.10 39.71 -55.52
C ASN A 1030 24.32 39.29 -56.78
N GLN A 1031 24.00 38.00 -56.94
CA GLN A 1031 23.16 37.50 -58.03
C GLN A 1031 21.75 38.07 -57.97
N ALA A 1032 21.13 38.09 -56.80
CA ALA A 1032 19.81 38.70 -56.60
C ALA A 1032 19.85 40.20 -56.98
N ALA A 1033 20.86 40.93 -56.51
CA ALA A 1033 21.00 42.37 -56.76
C ALA A 1033 21.05 42.72 -58.26
N LYS A 1034 21.68 41.88 -59.11
CA LYS A 1034 21.79 42.10 -60.56
C LYS A 1034 20.47 42.34 -61.26
N HIS A 1035 19.35 41.80 -60.75
CA HIS A 1035 18.02 42.03 -61.32
C HIS A 1035 17.59 43.50 -61.31
N ILE A 1036 18.14 44.30 -60.40
CA ILE A 1036 17.79 45.72 -60.25
C ILE A 1036 18.98 46.67 -60.33
N THR A 1037 20.22 46.18 -60.29
CA THR A 1037 21.45 46.99 -60.33
C THR A 1037 21.45 48.00 -61.47
N ASP A 1038 21.25 47.53 -62.70
CA ASP A 1038 21.30 48.37 -63.90
C ASP A 1038 20.21 49.46 -63.89
N ILE A 1039 19.09 49.22 -63.18
CA ILE A 1039 18.00 50.17 -63.03
C ILE A 1039 18.32 51.20 -61.95
N VAL A 1040 18.77 50.76 -60.76
CA VAL A 1040 19.07 51.66 -59.64
C VAL A 1040 20.29 52.54 -59.89
N GLU A 1041 21.21 52.11 -60.75
CA GLU A 1041 22.40 52.85 -61.18
C GLU A 1041 22.14 53.90 -62.26
N ILE A 1042 20.98 53.90 -62.92
CA ILE A 1042 20.61 54.97 -63.85
C ILE A 1042 20.68 56.32 -63.14
N ASP A 1043 21.61 57.16 -63.58
CA ASP A 1043 21.88 58.48 -63.05
C ASP A 1043 21.39 59.54 -64.05
N ARG A 1044 20.42 60.36 -63.63
CA ARG A 1044 19.81 61.37 -64.51
C ARG A 1044 20.60 62.66 -64.56
N ASP A 1045 21.29 62.96 -63.46
CA ASP A 1045 22.01 64.22 -63.27
C ASP A 1045 23.46 63.90 -62.86
N PRO A 1046 24.23 63.16 -63.69
CA PRO A 1046 25.56 62.71 -63.34
C PRO A 1046 26.51 63.87 -63.03
N GLU A 1047 26.37 64.99 -63.74
CA GLU A 1047 27.17 66.19 -63.51
C GLU A 1047 26.87 66.81 -62.13
N ALA A 1048 25.60 66.91 -61.75
CA ALA A 1048 25.20 67.43 -60.45
C ALA A 1048 25.67 66.52 -59.30
N ARG A 1049 25.58 65.20 -59.50
CA ARG A 1049 26.07 64.23 -58.51
C ARG A 1049 27.59 64.28 -58.37
N ILE A 1050 28.34 64.33 -59.47
CA ILE A 1050 29.81 64.43 -59.45
C ILE A 1050 30.23 65.72 -58.75
N ALA A 1051 29.57 66.85 -59.05
CA ALA A 1051 29.82 68.11 -58.36
C ALA A 1051 29.57 68.01 -56.84
N MET A 1052 28.43 67.42 -56.44
CA MET A 1052 28.10 67.18 -55.03
C MET A 1052 29.09 66.23 -54.35
N MET A 1053 29.52 65.17 -55.04
CA MET A 1053 30.55 64.25 -54.56
C MET A 1053 31.85 65.01 -54.29
N VAL A 1054 32.34 65.82 -55.22
CA VAL A 1054 33.57 66.59 -55.01
C VAL A 1054 33.41 67.57 -53.84
N ILE A 1055 32.34 68.37 -53.82
CA ILE A 1055 32.12 69.39 -52.79
C ILE A 1055 31.99 68.76 -51.41
N VAL A 1056 31.09 67.78 -51.25
CA VAL A 1056 30.80 67.19 -49.93
C VAL A 1056 32.00 66.40 -49.41
N ASN A 1057 32.75 65.70 -50.27
CA ASN A 1057 33.93 64.96 -49.83
C ASN A 1057 35.11 65.88 -49.47
N ILE A 1058 35.28 67.03 -50.14
CA ILE A 1058 36.25 68.06 -49.69
C ILE A 1058 35.83 68.63 -48.34
N LEU A 1059 34.55 69.00 -48.19
CA LEU A 1059 34.03 69.56 -46.94
C LEU A 1059 34.19 68.56 -45.79
N THR A 1060 33.84 67.29 -45.98
CA THR A 1060 33.95 66.26 -44.94
C THR A 1060 35.41 65.92 -44.62
N LEU A 1061 36.31 65.90 -45.61
CA LEU A 1061 37.76 65.76 -45.39
C LEU A 1061 38.29 66.89 -44.49
N VAL A 1062 37.95 68.15 -44.83
CA VAL A 1062 38.43 69.34 -44.12
C VAL A 1062 37.84 69.45 -42.72
N PHE A 1063 36.52 69.27 -42.57
CA PHE A 1063 35.83 69.54 -41.31
C PHE A 1063 35.76 68.34 -40.35
N THR A 1064 35.90 67.11 -40.85
CA THR A 1064 35.77 65.90 -40.00
C THR A 1064 37.02 65.04 -39.98
N LEU A 1065 38.11 65.47 -40.63
CA LEU A 1065 39.35 64.67 -40.78
C LEU A 1065 39.05 63.26 -41.32
N SER A 1066 38.14 63.16 -42.29
CA SER A 1066 37.65 61.89 -42.87
C SER A 1066 36.81 60.99 -41.96
N ILE A 1067 36.50 61.38 -40.72
CA ILE A 1067 35.67 60.56 -39.82
C ILE A 1067 34.28 60.33 -40.42
N ALA A 1068 33.67 61.36 -41.05
CA ALA A 1068 32.38 61.22 -41.70
C ALA A 1068 32.43 60.24 -42.89
N ASN A 1069 33.50 60.28 -43.69
CA ASN A 1069 33.73 59.33 -44.79
C ASN A 1069 33.91 57.90 -44.29
N TRP A 1070 34.58 57.72 -43.14
CA TRP A 1070 34.76 56.40 -42.54
C TRP A 1070 33.45 55.84 -41.96
N VAL A 1071 32.64 56.67 -41.30
CA VAL A 1071 31.28 56.30 -40.87
C VAL A 1071 30.38 55.99 -42.07
N HIS A 1072 30.48 56.78 -43.13
CA HIS A 1072 29.76 56.54 -44.38
C HIS A 1072 30.18 55.21 -45.01
N GLN A 1073 31.48 54.92 -45.16
CA GLN A 1073 31.99 53.64 -45.63
C GLN A 1073 31.51 52.47 -44.78
N LYS A 1074 31.48 52.65 -43.46
CA LYS A 1074 30.95 51.64 -42.54
C LYS A 1074 29.47 51.37 -42.79
N ASN A 1075 28.66 52.39 -43.07
CA ASN A 1075 27.21 52.22 -43.24
C ASN A 1075 26.79 51.84 -44.68
N THR A 1076 27.40 52.42 -45.70
CA THR A 1076 26.95 52.32 -47.11
C THR A 1076 27.88 51.48 -47.99
N GLY A 1077 29.10 51.19 -47.51
CA GLY A 1077 30.14 50.49 -48.28
C GLY A 1077 31.01 51.41 -49.15
N ASP A 1078 30.58 52.64 -49.38
CA ASP A 1078 31.31 53.61 -50.21
C ASP A 1078 32.08 54.60 -49.35
N PHE A 1079 33.33 54.91 -49.68
CA PHE A 1079 34.10 55.90 -48.93
C PHE A 1079 33.66 57.35 -49.22
N LEU A 1080 33.21 57.61 -50.45
CA LEU A 1080 32.82 58.93 -50.91
C LEU A 1080 31.29 59.11 -50.82
N PHE A 1081 30.85 60.22 -50.23
CA PHE A 1081 29.45 60.65 -50.30
C PHE A 1081 29.04 60.90 -51.76
N PHE A 1082 27.83 60.51 -52.15
CA PHE A 1082 27.32 60.64 -53.53
C PHE A 1082 28.10 59.84 -54.59
N TYR A 1083 28.89 58.82 -54.19
CA TYR A 1083 29.62 57.96 -55.12
C TYR A 1083 28.73 57.21 -56.12
N ARG A 1084 27.46 56.98 -55.76
CA ARG A 1084 26.45 56.32 -56.59
C ARG A 1084 25.11 57.07 -56.45
N PRO A 1085 24.12 56.84 -57.35
CA PRO A 1085 22.78 57.37 -57.16
C PRO A 1085 22.15 56.87 -55.85
N ALA A 1086 21.32 57.68 -55.21
CA ALA A 1086 20.73 57.38 -53.90
C ALA A 1086 19.88 56.09 -53.83
N SER A 1087 19.48 55.49 -54.96
CA SER A 1087 18.82 54.17 -55.01
C SER A 1087 19.82 53.02 -55.05
N SER A 1088 20.95 53.21 -55.73
CA SER A 1088 22.05 52.26 -55.75
C SER A 1088 22.77 52.23 -54.41
N GLU A 1089 22.98 53.39 -53.79
CA GLU A 1089 23.57 53.50 -52.45
C GLU A 1089 22.70 52.84 -51.36
N ALA A 1090 21.38 53.06 -51.40
CA ALA A 1090 20.44 52.41 -50.48
C ALA A 1090 20.45 50.89 -50.65
N LEU A 1091 20.50 50.39 -51.89
CA LEU A 1091 20.60 48.96 -52.18
C LEU A 1091 21.93 48.36 -51.67
N ASN A 1092 23.04 49.08 -51.86
CA ASN A 1092 24.36 48.64 -51.38
C ASN A 1092 24.43 48.59 -49.85
N SER A 1093 23.90 49.63 -49.19
CA SER A 1093 23.76 49.69 -47.72
C SER A 1093 22.91 48.54 -47.20
N LEU A 1094 21.78 48.25 -47.85
CA LEU A 1094 20.89 47.14 -47.47
C LEU A 1094 21.60 45.79 -47.59
N ASN A 1095 22.22 45.50 -48.74
CA ASN A 1095 22.93 44.24 -48.95
C ASN A 1095 24.07 44.05 -47.95
N LYS A 1096 24.83 45.11 -47.65
CA LYS A 1096 25.89 45.08 -46.66
C LYS A 1096 25.36 44.78 -45.25
N GLN A 1097 24.30 45.46 -44.83
CA GLN A 1097 23.71 45.24 -43.52
C GLN A 1097 23.14 43.82 -43.36
N ILE A 1098 22.44 43.32 -44.38
CA ILE A 1098 21.95 41.94 -44.41
C ILE A 1098 23.12 40.96 -44.30
N LEU A 1099 24.19 41.19 -45.07
CA LEU A 1099 25.37 40.34 -45.03
C LEU A 1099 26.01 40.33 -43.62
N GLU A 1100 26.22 41.48 -43.00
CA GLU A 1100 26.83 41.58 -41.67
C GLU A 1100 25.98 40.91 -40.57
N GLU A 1101 24.67 41.13 -40.60
CA GLU A 1101 23.75 40.54 -39.64
C GLU A 1101 23.70 39.02 -39.81
N THR A 1102 23.44 38.53 -41.02
CA THR A 1102 23.34 37.08 -41.30
C THR A 1102 24.68 36.36 -41.14
N ALA A 1103 25.81 37.01 -41.44
CA ALA A 1103 27.14 36.45 -41.21
C ALA A 1103 27.38 36.12 -39.73
N THR A 1104 26.88 36.96 -38.81
CA THR A 1104 27.03 36.71 -37.37
C THR A 1104 26.39 35.38 -36.95
N GLU A 1105 25.25 35.03 -37.55
CA GLU A 1105 24.53 33.79 -37.25
C GLU A 1105 25.09 32.57 -37.99
N ILE A 1106 25.58 32.75 -39.22
CA ILE A 1106 26.29 31.70 -39.97
C ILE A 1106 27.60 31.31 -39.25
N MET A 1107 28.25 32.29 -38.62
CA MET A 1107 29.53 32.11 -37.90
C MET A 1107 29.36 31.76 -36.42
N ALA A 1108 28.15 31.86 -35.85
CA ALA A 1108 27.87 31.41 -34.50
C ALA A 1108 28.04 29.88 -34.44
N ALA A 1109 28.95 29.40 -33.58
CA ALA A 1109 29.13 27.97 -33.36
C ALA A 1109 27.83 27.34 -32.83
N PRO A 1110 27.50 26.08 -33.20
CA PRO A 1110 26.36 25.41 -32.58
C PRO A 1110 26.60 25.36 -31.07
N ALA A 1111 25.73 26.02 -30.30
CA ALA A 1111 25.68 25.83 -28.87
C ALA A 1111 25.34 24.35 -28.64
N GLY A 1112 26.29 23.62 -28.05
CA GLY A 1112 26.09 22.23 -27.62
C GLY A 1112 25.05 22.11 -26.52
#